data_AF-A0A8T4MXT3-F1
#
_entry.id   AF-A0A8T4MXT3-F1
#
_cell.length_a   1.000
_cell.length_b   1.000
_cell.length_c   1.000
_cell.angle_alpha   90.00
_cell.angle_beta   90.00
_cell.angle_gamma   90.00
#
_symmetry.space_group_name_H-M   'P 1'
#
loop_
_entity.id
_entity.type
_entity.pdbx_description
1 polymer ?
#
loop_
_entity_poly.entity_id
_entity_poly.type
_entity_poly.pdbx_seq_one_letter_code
_entity_poly.pdbx_strand_id
1 'polypeptide(L)'
;MKGRGVHLFLILLLVIFIAGVMYAGVIAQENVSTGETPSDEDIESSETGGSQETLTKEFEGTEEVDEEPLEEEFSNEIEEIEEIDGEESEEEDLGDIDTGELDAGITPDSFFYFIDEFFDRFGSCVENREEKIAEIKAMVEEGKIDDAKKALERYEHCAENVEKEASPGEKERIEKGSKIIKKAIRNIKDKIPEEDRKDFEDIIDKEERIEKAVKIASKIKDLCEELSKLDPLEYSRVCKIDDKVPEWRKVHDKKLTEEQRKEAKEFGEIMRECMRTSGKECRCEEIDFVPMSNMCSTAKPLAIKCDDGDETSCEELNNLEFPEMPDYLLEVMDNIERNVKVDQFEKHMPRECIEEGADNSQKCIELMFRRNAPGPCLNALDRGEISFKNEREAREACEKIMFEENAPEECIEAGLRDPKECGKLMFQRNAPEECIEAGLTGEHKDDPRKCEKLMREKGDFGPPDHAVAAGFRCKNIENSDERLKCFDEALKSVEGRGKEHYDYSNEQRGPPGGWPEPCERTGARTRESCEKIMRAEGDRRFEETKEGERACVEQCSSEGKAWDFSNGECKCREGERRDYQEFYKQGEDLFKQRQDYERNFAEECSSRGGRWDCSNGQCNCVVENVEQQPSTTPTPSEEPTTTQEQPSTTTTQESGTSGESGGSSGSSDSGSEGGITGGVIFDNEFLDYYYR
;
A
#
# COMPACT_ATOMS: atom_id res chain seq x y z
N MET A 1 2.28 -69.91 -46.81
CA MET A 1 3.29 -69.33 -45.89
C MET A 1 3.99 -68.09 -46.49
N LYS A 2 3.24 -67.05 -46.92
CA LYS A 2 3.84 -65.80 -47.46
C LYS A 2 3.31 -64.49 -46.81
N GLY A 3 2.41 -64.57 -45.83
CA GLY A 3 1.83 -63.38 -45.18
C GLY A 3 2.46 -62.97 -43.83
N ARG A 4 3.14 -63.89 -43.13
CA ARG A 4 3.68 -63.62 -41.78
C ARG A 4 4.98 -62.81 -41.77
N GLY A 5 5.73 -62.79 -42.87
CA GLY A 5 7.00 -62.04 -42.97
C GLY A 5 6.80 -60.53 -43.08
N VAL A 6 5.69 -60.07 -43.67
CA VAL A 6 5.44 -58.64 -43.91
C VAL A 6 5.05 -57.91 -42.63
N HIS A 7 4.24 -58.54 -41.77
CA HIS A 7 3.88 -57.96 -40.47
C HIS A 7 5.08 -57.86 -39.51
N LEU A 8 5.94 -58.87 -39.46
CA LEU A 8 7.17 -58.80 -38.66
C LEU A 8 8.14 -57.73 -39.15
N PHE A 9 8.20 -57.51 -40.46
CA PHE A 9 9.05 -56.46 -41.05
C PHE A 9 8.51 -55.04 -40.77
N LEU A 10 7.19 -54.85 -40.81
CA LEU A 10 6.55 -53.57 -40.47
C LEU A 10 6.70 -53.23 -38.98
N ILE A 11 6.55 -54.21 -38.08
CA ILE A 11 6.75 -54.00 -36.64
C ILE A 11 8.23 -53.65 -36.35
N LEU A 12 9.17 -54.32 -37.01
CA LEU A 12 10.60 -54.01 -36.86
C LEU A 12 10.93 -52.58 -37.32
N LEU A 13 10.36 -52.12 -38.45
CA LEU A 13 10.56 -50.75 -38.93
C LEU A 13 9.98 -49.70 -37.98
N LEU A 14 8.84 -49.99 -37.36
CA LEU A 14 8.20 -49.08 -36.42
C LEU A 14 9.02 -48.95 -35.11
N VAL A 15 9.58 -50.05 -34.61
CA VAL A 15 10.49 -50.03 -33.46
C VAL A 15 11.78 -49.26 -33.76
N ILE A 16 12.37 -49.43 -34.95
CA ILE A 16 13.57 -48.68 -35.36
C ILE A 16 13.27 -47.18 -35.49
N PHE A 17 12.09 -46.82 -35.98
CA PHE A 17 11.68 -45.42 -36.11
C PHE A 17 11.51 -44.74 -34.74
N ILE A 18 10.83 -45.40 -33.79
CA ILE A 18 10.66 -44.88 -32.42
C ILE A 18 12.01 -44.73 -31.71
N ALA A 19 12.91 -45.73 -31.86
CA ALA A 19 14.26 -45.64 -31.29
C ALA A 19 15.08 -44.48 -31.91
N GLY A 20 14.92 -44.22 -33.21
CA GLY A 20 15.57 -43.10 -33.90
C GLY A 20 15.10 -41.73 -33.42
N VAL A 21 13.79 -41.57 -33.17
CA VAL A 21 13.22 -40.31 -32.65
C VAL A 21 13.70 -40.04 -31.23
N MET A 22 13.76 -41.07 -30.36
CA MET A 22 14.30 -40.90 -29.01
C MET A 22 15.80 -40.58 -29.02
N TYR A 23 16.58 -41.16 -29.93
CA TYR A 23 18.02 -40.87 -30.04
C TYR A 23 18.29 -39.45 -30.59
N ALA A 24 17.43 -38.94 -31.48
CA ALA A 24 17.54 -37.58 -32.00
C ALA A 24 17.22 -36.51 -30.93
N GLY A 25 16.30 -36.78 -30.01
CA GLY A 25 15.97 -35.88 -28.90
C GLY A 25 17.12 -35.67 -27.92
N VAL A 26 17.93 -36.72 -27.67
CA VAL A 26 19.09 -36.65 -26.76
C VAL A 26 20.24 -35.80 -27.35
N ILE A 27 20.40 -35.78 -28.68
CA ILE A 27 21.47 -34.99 -29.34
C ILE A 27 21.10 -33.50 -29.46
N ALA A 28 19.81 -33.15 -29.37
CA ALA A 28 19.37 -31.76 -29.47
C ALA A 28 19.62 -30.92 -28.21
N GLN A 29 20.02 -31.53 -27.08
CA GLN A 29 20.29 -30.81 -25.82
C GLN A 29 21.73 -30.28 -25.67
N GLU A 30 22.67 -30.64 -26.56
CA GLU A 30 24.10 -30.23 -26.44
C GLU A 30 24.49 -28.99 -27.27
N ASN A 31 23.57 -28.34 -28.01
CA ASN A 31 23.92 -27.23 -28.92
C ASN A 31 23.23 -25.88 -28.65
N VAL A 32 22.83 -25.59 -27.41
CA VAL A 32 22.52 -24.20 -27.01
C VAL A 32 23.83 -23.53 -26.59
N SER A 33 24.53 -23.04 -27.61
CA SER A 33 25.75 -22.26 -27.52
C SER A 33 25.48 -20.87 -26.93
N THR A 34 26.32 -20.55 -25.96
CA THR A 34 26.70 -19.24 -25.40
C THR A 34 26.63 -18.08 -26.40
N GLY A 35 25.81 -17.08 -26.08
CA GLY A 35 25.90 -15.71 -26.59
C GLY A 35 26.53 -14.83 -25.52
N GLU A 36 27.56 -14.10 -25.90
CA GLU A 36 28.46 -13.27 -25.08
C GLU A 36 27.74 -12.10 -24.38
N THR A 37 28.04 -11.89 -23.09
CA THR A 37 27.88 -10.60 -22.40
C THR A 37 29.22 -10.14 -21.82
N PRO A 38 29.44 -8.82 -21.68
CA PRO A 38 30.75 -8.25 -21.38
C PRO A 38 31.15 -8.47 -19.92
N SER A 39 32.47 -8.56 -19.73
CA SER A 39 33.21 -8.70 -18.49
C SER A 39 32.88 -7.67 -17.41
N ASP A 40 32.49 -8.16 -16.24
CA ASP A 40 32.75 -7.49 -14.96
C ASP A 40 33.81 -8.31 -14.19
N GLU A 41 34.91 -7.63 -13.88
CA GLU A 41 36.05 -8.12 -13.12
C GLU A 41 35.74 -8.13 -11.61
N ASP A 42 36.12 -9.23 -10.97
CA ASP A 42 36.73 -9.35 -9.65
C ASP A 42 36.04 -8.74 -8.41
N ILE A 43 35.25 -9.56 -7.72
CA ILE A 43 35.15 -9.51 -6.24
C ILE A 43 35.53 -10.87 -5.67
N GLU A 44 36.78 -10.96 -5.20
CA GLU A 44 37.27 -12.04 -4.33
C GLU A 44 36.43 -12.09 -3.05
N SER A 45 35.72 -13.20 -2.82
CA SER A 45 35.21 -13.56 -1.51
C SER A 45 36.11 -14.65 -0.92
N SER A 46 36.88 -14.24 0.09
CA SER A 46 37.75 -15.11 0.87
C SER A 46 36.94 -16.12 1.68
N GLU A 47 37.16 -17.40 1.38
CA GLU A 47 36.79 -18.52 2.22
C GLU A 47 37.49 -18.41 3.59
N THR A 48 36.72 -18.39 4.67
CA THR A 48 37.20 -18.85 5.98
C THR A 48 36.25 -19.91 6.51
N GLY A 49 36.73 -21.15 6.46
CA GLY A 49 36.07 -22.30 7.07
C GLY A 49 36.10 -22.21 8.59
N GLY A 50 34.96 -22.52 9.20
CA GLY A 50 34.79 -22.76 10.63
C GLY A 50 33.87 -23.96 10.82
N SER A 51 34.41 -25.01 11.42
CA SER A 51 33.80 -26.32 11.62
C SER A 51 32.99 -26.38 12.92
N GLN A 52 31.96 -27.25 12.93
CA GLN A 52 31.26 -27.83 14.09
C GLN A 52 30.43 -26.84 14.93
N GLU A 53 29.23 -27.17 15.43
CA GLU A 53 28.88 -28.36 16.16
C GLU A 53 27.35 -28.51 16.23
N THR A 54 26.89 -29.76 16.13
CA THR A 54 25.52 -30.21 16.33
C THR A 54 25.03 -29.94 17.75
N LEU A 55 23.96 -29.16 17.91
CA LEU A 55 23.16 -29.12 19.14
C LEU A 55 21.66 -29.17 18.81
N THR A 56 21.15 -30.38 18.62
CA THR A 56 19.73 -30.67 18.70
C THR A 56 19.29 -30.50 20.14
N LYS A 57 18.49 -29.47 20.41
CA LYS A 57 17.75 -29.35 21.67
C LYS A 57 16.28 -29.22 21.34
N GLU A 58 15.55 -30.26 21.73
CA GLU A 58 14.10 -30.35 21.74
C GLU A 58 13.51 -29.10 22.41
N PHE A 59 12.62 -28.42 21.69
CA PHE A 59 11.71 -27.44 22.25
C PHE A 59 10.30 -27.91 21.89
N GLU A 60 9.78 -28.82 22.70
CA GLU A 60 8.34 -29.10 22.79
C GLU A 60 7.69 -27.89 23.47
N GLY A 61 6.88 -27.17 22.70
CA GLY A 61 6.13 -26.01 23.15
C GLY A 61 5.12 -25.63 22.08
N THR A 62 4.18 -26.53 21.79
CA THR A 62 2.96 -26.21 21.05
C THR A 62 2.08 -25.36 21.95
N GLU A 63 2.11 -24.04 21.73
CA GLU A 63 1.03 -23.15 22.14
C GLU A 63 -0.18 -23.46 21.24
N GLU A 64 -1.24 -23.95 21.86
CA GLU A 64 -2.58 -24.01 21.25
C GLU A 64 -3.02 -22.57 20.99
N VAL A 65 -3.03 -22.17 19.72
CA VAL A 65 -3.74 -20.97 19.27
C VAL A 65 -5.19 -21.40 19.11
N ASP A 66 -6.04 -20.92 20.00
CA ASP A 66 -7.49 -21.00 19.86
C ASP A 66 -7.91 -20.20 18.62
N GLU A 67 -8.02 -20.87 17.47
CA GLU A 67 -8.70 -20.34 16.29
C GLU A 67 -10.21 -20.27 16.61
N GLU A 68 -10.71 -19.07 16.88
CA GLU A 68 -12.15 -18.81 16.90
C GLU A 68 -12.74 -19.03 15.49
N PRO A 69 -13.88 -19.73 15.36
CA PRO A 69 -14.47 -20.02 14.06
C PRO A 69 -15.16 -18.78 13.49
N LEU A 70 -14.55 -18.20 12.45
CA LEU A 70 -15.12 -17.16 11.58
C LEU A 70 -16.06 -17.79 10.51
N GLU A 71 -16.93 -18.74 10.91
CA GLU A 71 -17.78 -19.51 9.98
C GLU A 71 -19.21 -18.96 9.79
N GLU A 72 -19.65 -17.96 10.57
CA GLU A 72 -21.08 -17.54 10.55
C GLU A 72 -21.47 -16.48 9.51
N GLU A 73 -20.54 -15.76 8.86
CA GLU A 73 -20.93 -14.76 7.83
C GLU A 73 -20.80 -15.25 6.37
N PHE A 74 -20.02 -16.30 6.10
CA PHE A 74 -19.89 -16.87 4.75
C PHE A 74 -21.02 -17.84 4.35
N SER A 75 -21.85 -18.25 5.32
CA SER A 75 -22.90 -19.25 5.10
C SER A 75 -24.10 -18.69 4.32
N ASN A 76 -24.40 -17.40 4.47
CA ASN A 76 -25.60 -16.81 3.84
C ASN A 76 -25.42 -16.49 2.35
N GLU A 77 -24.19 -16.36 1.86
CA GLU A 77 -23.91 -16.06 0.43
C GLU A 77 -23.78 -17.35 -0.41
N ILE A 78 -23.53 -18.49 0.22
CA ILE A 78 -23.56 -19.82 -0.44
C ILE A 78 -25.01 -20.29 -0.65
N GLU A 79 -25.96 -19.93 0.22
CA GLU A 79 -27.39 -20.20 -0.01
C GLU A 79 -27.91 -19.50 -1.28
N GLU A 80 -27.34 -18.35 -1.67
CA GLU A 80 -27.72 -17.65 -2.90
C GLU A 80 -27.17 -18.34 -4.17
N ILE A 81 -26.14 -19.18 -4.04
CA ILE A 81 -25.69 -20.08 -5.14
C ILE A 81 -26.62 -21.29 -5.27
N GLU A 82 -27.20 -21.78 -4.16
CA GLU A 82 -28.21 -22.84 -4.22
C GLU A 82 -29.54 -22.35 -4.84
N GLU A 83 -29.89 -21.07 -4.71
CA GLU A 83 -31.05 -20.48 -5.42
C GLU A 83 -30.81 -20.30 -6.93
N ILE A 84 -29.56 -20.27 -7.43
CA ILE A 84 -29.25 -20.29 -8.88
C ILE A 84 -29.52 -21.68 -9.49
N ASP A 85 -29.52 -22.75 -8.70
CA ASP A 85 -29.85 -24.11 -9.14
C ASP A 85 -31.36 -24.45 -8.94
N GLY A 86 -32.19 -23.46 -8.55
CA GLY A 86 -33.64 -23.60 -8.40
C GLY A 86 -34.45 -23.65 -9.72
N GLU A 87 -33.80 -23.39 -10.86
CA GLU A 87 -34.30 -23.91 -12.13
C GLU A 87 -33.96 -25.41 -12.15
N GLU A 88 -34.92 -26.23 -11.68
CA GLU A 88 -34.98 -27.67 -11.96
C GLU A 88 -34.50 -27.87 -13.39
N SER A 89 -33.25 -28.33 -13.54
CA SER A 89 -32.69 -28.62 -14.85
C SER A 89 -33.65 -29.61 -15.48
N GLU A 90 -34.36 -29.18 -16.51
CA GLU A 90 -35.27 -29.99 -17.29
C GLU A 90 -34.51 -31.28 -17.67
N GLU A 91 -34.71 -32.36 -16.92
CA GLU A 91 -34.23 -33.71 -17.27
C GLU A 91 -34.84 -34.18 -18.61
N GLU A 92 -35.75 -33.38 -19.19
CA GLU A 92 -36.57 -33.72 -20.36
C GLU A 92 -35.89 -33.51 -21.71
N ASP A 93 -34.72 -32.88 -21.84
CA ASP A 93 -34.08 -32.69 -23.17
C ASP A 93 -32.64 -33.23 -23.28
N LEU A 94 -32.36 -34.38 -22.65
CA LEU A 94 -31.26 -35.26 -23.08
C LEU A 94 -31.69 -36.09 -24.31
N GLY A 95 -32.25 -35.42 -25.32
CA GLY A 95 -32.66 -36.01 -26.59
C GLY A 95 -31.49 -36.76 -27.23
N ASP A 96 -31.63 -38.09 -27.33
CA ASP A 96 -30.73 -39.02 -28.04
C ASP A 96 -29.23 -38.70 -27.96
N ILE A 97 -28.69 -38.32 -26.79
CA ILE A 97 -27.25 -38.43 -26.57
C ILE A 97 -26.93 -39.93 -26.63
N ASP A 98 -26.41 -40.35 -27.78
CA ASP A 98 -26.12 -41.73 -28.10
C ASP A 98 -24.99 -42.23 -27.21
N THR A 99 -25.37 -42.92 -26.13
CA THR A 99 -24.42 -43.56 -25.22
C THR A 99 -23.60 -44.67 -25.89
N GLY A 100 -23.88 -44.98 -27.17
CA GLY A 100 -23.09 -45.90 -27.99
C GLY A 100 -21.71 -45.37 -28.42
N GLU A 101 -21.40 -44.10 -28.18
CA GLU A 101 -20.06 -43.53 -28.48
C GLU A 101 -19.01 -43.76 -27.39
N LEU A 102 -19.38 -44.25 -26.21
CA LEU A 102 -18.39 -44.63 -25.19
C LEU A 102 -17.68 -45.92 -25.61
N ASP A 103 -16.47 -45.79 -26.13
CA ASP A 103 -15.59 -46.93 -26.42
C ASP A 103 -15.04 -47.48 -25.09
N ALA A 104 -15.39 -48.72 -24.75
CA ALA A 104 -15.08 -49.32 -23.46
C ALA A 104 -13.61 -49.75 -23.29
N GLY A 105 -12.73 -49.30 -24.20
CA GLY A 105 -11.30 -49.60 -24.15
C GLY A 105 -11.02 -51.11 -24.11
N ILE A 106 -9.86 -51.47 -23.54
CA ILE A 106 -9.54 -52.86 -23.23
C ILE A 106 -10.01 -53.12 -21.79
N THR A 107 -10.93 -54.06 -21.60
CA THR A 107 -11.43 -54.40 -20.24
C THR A 107 -10.36 -55.14 -19.40
N PRO A 108 -10.43 -55.07 -18.05
CA PRO A 108 -9.45 -55.68 -17.14
C PRO A 108 -9.18 -57.17 -17.30
N ASP A 109 -10.12 -57.91 -17.90
CA ASP A 109 -10.03 -59.35 -18.15
C ASP A 109 -9.29 -59.71 -19.44
N SER A 110 -8.97 -58.72 -20.27
CA SER A 110 -8.16 -58.89 -21.47
C SER A 110 -6.68 -59.00 -21.13
N PHE A 111 -5.98 -59.91 -21.79
CA PHE A 111 -4.53 -60.10 -21.66
C PHE A 111 -3.72 -58.84 -21.96
N PHE A 112 -4.29 -57.87 -22.69
CA PHE A 112 -3.62 -56.62 -23.07
C PHE A 112 -3.95 -55.43 -22.17
N TYR A 113 -4.69 -55.62 -21.06
CA TYR A 113 -5.05 -54.53 -20.15
C TYR A 113 -3.84 -53.75 -19.59
N PHE A 114 -2.69 -54.44 -19.42
CA PHE A 114 -1.44 -53.81 -18.98
C PHE A 114 -0.93 -52.73 -19.95
N ILE A 115 -1.36 -52.76 -21.22
CA ILE A 115 -1.00 -51.76 -22.23
C ILE A 115 -1.86 -50.51 -22.04
N ASP A 116 -3.16 -50.67 -21.78
CA ASP A 116 -4.06 -49.54 -21.45
C ASP A 116 -3.61 -48.83 -20.19
N GLU A 117 -3.32 -49.58 -19.12
CA GLU A 117 -2.84 -49.00 -17.85
C GLU A 117 -1.52 -48.22 -18.01
N PHE A 118 -0.72 -48.57 -19.04
CA PHE A 118 0.46 -47.80 -19.38
C PHE A 118 0.11 -46.49 -20.10
N PHE A 119 -0.87 -46.50 -21.01
CA PHE A 119 -1.30 -45.30 -21.73
C PHE A 119 -2.18 -44.36 -20.90
N ASP A 120 -2.96 -44.88 -19.96
CA ASP A 120 -3.78 -44.11 -18.99
C ASP A 120 -2.93 -43.12 -18.19
N ARG A 121 -1.67 -43.46 -17.91
CA ARG A 121 -0.72 -42.54 -17.24
C ARG A 121 -0.36 -41.30 -18.06
N PHE A 122 -0.65 -41.33 -19.36
CA PHE A 122 -0.41 -40.24 -20.29
C PHE A 122 -1.71 -39.56 -20.74
N GLY A 123 -2.87 -40.19 -20.53
CA GLY A 123 -4.19 -39.61 -20.76
C GLY A 123 -4.56 -38.57 -19.71
N SER A 124 -5.44 -37.62 -20.06
CA SER A 124 -5.99 -36.68 -19.07
C SER A 124 -7.01 -37.40 -18.18
N CYS A 125 -7.08 -37.05 -16.89
CA CYS A 125 -8.07 -37.64 -15.99
C CYS A 125 -9.52 -37.40 -16.43
N VAL A 126 -9.77 -36.35 -17.24
CA VAL A 126 -11.07 -36.07 -17.85
C VAL A 126 -11.48 -37.16 -18.84
N GLU A 127 -10.55 -37.64 -19.68
CA GLU A 127 -10.76 -38.72 -20.66
C GLU A 127 -10.89 -40.08 -19.98
N ASN A 128 -9.92 -40.38 -19.11
CA ASN A 128 -9.85 -41.69 -18.44
C ASN A 128 -11.12 -41.98 -17.64
N ARG A 129 -11.76 -40.95 -17.08
CA ARG A 129 -13.03 -41.08 -16.37
C ARG A 129 -14.16 -41.64 -17.27
N GLU A 130 -14.31 -41.10 -18.48
CA GLU A 130 -15.37 -41.53 -19.42
C GLU A 130 -15.14 -42.98 -19.84
N GLU A 131 -13.88 -43.32 -20.10
CA GLU A 131 -13.43 -44.68 -20.42
C GLU A 131 -13.69 -45.66 -19.28
N LYS A 132 -13.32 -45.33 -18.03
CA LYS A 132 -13.54 -46.24 -16.90
C LYS A 132 -15.01 -46.48 -16.61
N ILE A 133 -15.89 -45.51 -16.88
CA ILE A 133 -17.34 -45.72 -16.78
C ILE A 133 -17.87 -46.62 -17.90
N ALA A 134 -17.28 -46.54 -19.10
CA ALA A 134 -17.56 -47.46 -20.19
C ALA A 134 -17.13 -48.89 -19.86
N GLU A 135 -15.94 -49.07 -19.27
CA GLU A 135 -15.45 -50.36 -18.74
C GLU A 135 -16.39 -50.91 -17.64
N ILE A 136 -16.75 -50.09 -16.65
CA ILE A 136 -17.67 -50.44 -15.56
C ILE A 136 -19.00 -50.92 -16.12
N LYS A 137 -19.57 -50.18 -17.07
CA LYS A 137 -20.83 -50.53 -17.73
C LYS A 137 -20.72 -51.90 -18.38
N ALA A 138 -19.67 -52.15 -19.18
CA ALA A 138 -19.47 -53.43 -19.83
C ALA A 138 -19.35 -54.60 -18.82
N MET A 139 -18.57 -54.42 -17.75
CA MET A 139 -18.36 -55.45 -16.72
C MET A 139 -19.63 -55.75 -15.92
N VAL A 140 -20.42 -54.73 -15.57
CA VAL A 140 -21.70 -54.92 -14.88
C VAL A 140 -22.71 -55.66 -15.77
N GLU A 141 -22.74 -55.38 -17.06
CA GLU A 141 -23.60 -56.09 -18.01
C GLU A 141 -23.23 -57.57 -18.19
N GLU A 142 -21.95 -57.91 -18.02
CA GLU A 142 -21.45 -59.28 -18.02
C GLU A 142 -21.56 -59.99 -16.65
N GLY A 143 -21.99 -59.26 -15.60
CA GLY A 143 -22.08 -59.78 -14.23
C GLY A 143 -20.73 -59.91 -13.50
N LYS A 144 -19.69 -59.23 -13.96
CA LYS A 144 -18.34 -59.21 -13.37
C LYS A 144 -18.17 -58.05 -12.37
N ILE A 145 -18.94 -58.08 -11.28
CA ILE A 145 -19.02 -56.96 -10.33
C ILE A 145 -17.68 -56.69 -9.63
N ASP A 146 -16.91 -57.72 -9.27
CA ASP A 146 -15.60 -57.55 -8.63
C ASP A 146 -14.57 -56.83 -9.53
N ASP A 147 -14.63 -57.04 -10.84
CA ASP A 147 -13.76 -56.34 -11.79
C ASP A 147 -14.25 -54.91 -12.04
N ALA A 148 -15.58 -54.69 -12.05
CA ALA A 148 -16.17 -53.36 -12.09
C ALA A 148 -15.72 -52.50 -10.91
N LYS A 149 -15.62 -53.07 -9.70
CA LYS A 149 -15.09 -52.37 -8.51
C LYS A 149 -13.64 -51.91 -8.68
N LYS A 150 -12.80 -52.68 -9.38
CA LYS A 150 -11.40 -52.25 -9.65
C LYS A 150 -11.35 -51.07 -10.62
N ALA A 151 -12.22 -51.04 -11.62
CA ALA A 151 -12.34 -49.88 -12.50
C ALA A 151 -12.93 -48.67 -11.77
N LEU A 152 -13.83 -48.91 -10.80
CA LEU A 152 -14.37 -47.86 -9.93
C LEU A 152 -13.28 -47.17 -9.10
N GLU A 153 -12.38 -47.92 -8.45
CA GLU A 153 -11.26 -47.32 -7.70
C GLU A 153 -10.40 -46.39 -8.57
N ARG A 154 -10.19 -46.75 -9.85
CA ARG A 154 -9.44 -45.92 -10.80
C ARG A 154 -10.22 -44.69 -11.24
N TYR A 155 -11.52 -44.86 -11.47
CA TYR A 155 -12.43 -43.76 -11.73
C TYR A 155 -12.40 -42.76 -10.57
N GLU A 156 -12.51 -43.21 -9.32
CA GLU A 156 -12.52 -42.35 -8.13
C GLU A 156 -11.26 -41.51 -8.03
N HIS A 157 -10.09 -42.12 -8.29
CA HIS A 157 -8.82 -41.39 -8.33
C HIS A 157 -8.79 -40.31 -9.41
N CYS A 158 -9.26 -40.61 -10.62
CA CYS A 158 -9.33 -39.64 -11.70
C CYS A 158 -10.34 -38.52 -11.38
N ALA A 159 -11.51 -38.89 -10.87
CA ALA A 159 -12.58 -37.97 -10.49
C ALA A 159 -12.13 -37.01 -9.39
N GLU A 160 -11.40 -37.49 -8.38
CA GLU A 160 -10.83 -36.64 -7.33
C GLU A 160 -9.79 -35.65 -7.88
N ASN A 161 -8.92 -36.09 -8.80
CA ASN A 161 -7.97 -35.19 -9.45
C ASN A 161 -8.68 -34.15 -10.32
N VAL A 162 -9.72 -34.53 -11.08
CA VAL A 162 -10.51 -33.59 -11.88
C VAL A 162 -11.29 -32.61 -10.99
N GLU A 163 -11.83 -33.05 -9.86
CA GLU A 163 -12.50 -32.18 -8.89
C GLU A 163 -11.53 -31.13 -8.32
N LYS A 164 -10.31 -31.56 -7.95
CA LYS A 164 -9.27 -30.68 -7.39
C LYS A 164 -8.68 -29.73 -8.43
N GLU A 165 -8.42 -30.21 -9.64
CA GLU A 165 -7.81 -29.44 -10.74
C GLU A 165 -8.84 -28.92 -11.75
N ALA A 166 -10.11 -28.79 -11.33
CA ALA A 166 -11.21 -28.38 -12.20
C ALA A 166 -10.88 -27.06 -12.90
N SER A 167 -10.65 -27.13 -14.21
CA SER A 167 -10.18 -25.98 -14.99
C SER A 167 -11.33 -25.33 -15.79
N PRO A 168 -11.41 -23.99 -15.85
CA PRO A 168 -12.44 -23.29 -16.62
C PRO A 168 -12.46 -23.66 -18.11
N GLY A 169 -11.28 -23.94 -18.68
CA GLY A 169 -11.13 -24.30 -20.09
C GLY A 169 -11.74 -25.66 -20.45
N GLU A 170 -11.98 -26.52 -19.45
CA GLU A 170 -12.55 -27.86 -19.64
C GLU A 170 -14.04 -27.93 -19.27
N LYS A 171 -14.67 -26.81 -18.89
CA LYS A 171 -16.06 -26.75 -18.43
C LYS A 171 -17.05 -27.51 -19.33
N GLU A 172 -17.11 -27.17 -20.62
CA GLU A 172 -18.05 -27.78 -21.56
C GLU A 172 -17.81 -29.29 -21.69
N ARG A 173 -16.54 -29.71 -21.72
CA ARG A 173 -16.15 -31.11 -21.82
C ARG A 173 -16.56 -31.88 -20.57
N ILE A 174 -16.28 -31.33 -19.39
CA ILE A 174 -16.61 -31.93 -18.10
C ILE A 174 -18.12 -32.04 -17.92
N GLU A 175 -18.89 -31.00 -18.24
CA GLU A 175 -20.36 -31.04 -18.15
C GLU A 175 -20.96 -32.08 -19.10
N LYS A 176 -20.43 -32.19 -20.33
CA LYS A 176 -20.87 -33.21 -21.29
C LYS A 176 -20.52 -34.62 -20.81
N GLY A 177 -19.28 -34.84 -20.36
CA GLY A 177 -18.80 -36.12 -19.84
C GLY A 177 -19.61 -36.57 -18.62
N SER A 178 -19.85 -35.65 -17.69
CA SER A 178 -20.62 -35.91 -16.45
C SER A 178 -22.07 -36.32 -16.74
N LYS A 179 -22.74 -35.68 -17.73
CA LYS A 179 -24.07 -36.10 -18.20
C LYS A 179 -24.06 -37.51 -18.80
N ILE A 180 -23.06 -37.83 -19.61
CA ILE A 180 -22.89 -39.15 -20.23
C ILE A 180 -22.68 -40.21 -19.15
N ILE A 181 -21.83 -39.94 -18.16
CA ILE A 181 -21.49 -40.84 -17.06
C ILE A 181 -22.70 -41.10 -16.16
N LYS A 182 -23.38 -40.04 -15.71
CA LYS A 182 -24.61 -40.16 -14.92
C LYS A 182 -25.66 -41.01 -15.63
N LYS A 183 -25.85 -40.80 -16.94
CA LYS A 183 -26.74 -41.63 -17.77
C LYS A 183 -26.29 -43.09 -17.84
N ALA A 184 -24.99 -43.35 -18.02
CA ALA A 184 -24.43 -44.70 -18.06
C ALA A 184 -24.66 -45.47 -16.74
N ILE A 185 -24.41 -44.83 -15.59
CA ILE A 185 -24.62 -45.43 -14.27
C ILE A 185 -26.09 -45.72 -13.99
N ARG A 186 -27.00 -44.77 -14.29
CA ARG A 186 -28.45 -44.97 -14.15
C ARG A 186 -28.94 -46.18 -14.96
N ASN A 187 -28.39 -46.40 -16.15
CA ASN A 187 -28.77 -47.52 -17.02
C ASN A 187 -28.34 -48.90 -16.50
N ILE A 188 -27.29 -48.98 -15.67
CA ILE A 188 -26.81 -50.25 -15.11
C ILE A 188 -27.24 -50.47 -13.65
N LYS A 189 -27.84 -49.46 -13.01
CA LYS A 189 -28.26 -49.47 -11.61
C LYS A 189 -29.05 -50.72 -11.18
N ASP A 190 -29.98 -51.18 -12.01
CA ASP A 190 -30.81 -52.35 -11.72
C ASP A 190 -30.08 -53.69 -11.88
N LYS A 191 -28.91 -53.70 -12.54
CA LYS A 191 -28.07 -54.88 -12.76
C LYS A 191 -27.03 -55.06 -11.64
N ILE A 192 -26.82 -54.05 -10.81
CA ILE A 192 -25.85 -54.07 -9.70
C ILE A 192 -26.50 -54.70 -8.46
N PRO A 193 -25.82 -55.63 -7.76
CA PRO A 193 -26.26 -56.17 -6.49
C PRO A 193 -26.57 -55.07 -5.46
N GLU A 194 -27.60 -55.26 -4.64
CA GLU A 194 -28.04 -54.25 -3.67
C GLU A 194 -26.97 -53.90 -2.63
N GLU A 195 -26.09 -54.84 -2.31
CA GLU A 195 -24.93 -54.67 -1.42
C GLU A 195 -23.84 -53.73 -1.96
N ASP A 196 -23.74 -53.60 -3.29
CA ASP A 196 -22.72 -52.80 -3.96
C ASP A 196 -23.28 -51.53 -4.61
N ARG A 197 -24.61 -51.42 -4.70
CA ARG A 197 -25.28 -50.33 -5.42
C ARG A 197 -24.85 -48.94 -4.92
N LYS A 198 -24.59 -48.81 -3.62
CA LYS A 198 -24.19 -47.54 -3.01
C LYS A 198 -22.88 -47.02 -3.62
N ASP A 199 -21.86 -47.86 -3.74
CA ASP A 199 -20.54 -47.48 -4.26
C ASP A 199 -20.65 -46.93 -5.70
N PHE A 200 -21.58 -47.44 -6.50
CA PHE A 200 -21.85 -46.93 -7.85
C PHE A 200 -22.79 -45.72 -7.87
N GLU A 201 -23.66 -45.56 -6.88
CA GLU A 201 -24.50 -44.36 -6.74
C GLU A 201 -23.64 -43.14 -6.35
N ASP A 202 -22.62 -43.32 -5.52
CA ASP A 202 -21.67 -42.27 -5.12
C ASP A 202 -20.93 -41.63 -6.33
N ILE A 203 -20.88 -42.32 -7.48
CA ILE A 203 -20.38 -41.79 -8.76
C ILE A 203 -21.21 -40.59 -9.23
N ILE A 204 -22.55 -40.67 -9.11
CA ILE A 204 -23.46 -39.61 -9.56
C ILE A 204 -23.20 -38.34 -8.75
N ASP A 205 -23.12 -38.48 -7.43
CA ASP A 205 -22.84 -37.37 -6.51
C ASP A 205 -21.44 -36.79 -6.76
N LYS A 206 -20.45 -37.63 -7.08
CA LYS A 206 -19.09 -37.19 -7.44
C LYS A 206 -19.08 -36.37 -8.73
N GLU A 207 -19.79 -36.80 -9.77
CA GLU A 207 -19.88 -36.05 -11.03
C GLU A 207 -20.59 -34.71 -10.85
N GLU A 208 -21.63 -34.65 -10.01
CA GLU A 208 -22.29 -33.39 -9.66
C GLU A 208 -21.33 -32.41 -8.94
N ARG A 209 -20.51 -32.91 -8.02
CA ARG A 209 -19.47 -32.08 -7.38
C ARG A 209 -18.44 -31.57 -8.39
N ILE A 210 -18.03 -32.40 -9.34
CA ILE A 210 -17.09 -31.99 -10.39
C ILE A 210 -17.71 -30.92 -11.31
N GLU A 211 -18.97 -31.07 -11.71
CA GLU A 211 -19.70 -30.04 -12.46
C GLU A 211 -19.77 -28.72 -11.68
N LYS A 212 -20.10 -28.77 -10.37
CA LYS A 212 -20.12 -27.59 -9.50
C LYS A 212 -18.72 -26.96 -9.39
N ALA A 213 -17.68 -27.75 -9.18
CA ALA A 213 -16.30 -27.29 -9.08
C ALA A 213 -15.86 -26.55 -10.35
N VAL A 214 -16.17 -27.07 -11.55
CA VAL A 214 -15.78 -26.41 -12.80
C VAL A 214 -16.59 -25.13 -13.06
N LYS A 215 -17.86 -25.08 -12.65
CA LYS A 215 -18.69 -23.87 -12.70
C LYS A 215 -18.13 -22.78 -11.78
N ILE A 216 -17.75 -23.14 -10.55
CA ILE A 216 -17.11 -22.24 -9.58
C ILE A 216 -15.77 -21.75 -10.14
N ALA A 217 -14.93 -22.65 -10.67
CA ALA A 217 -13.66 -22.29 -11.28
C ALA A 217 -13.84 -21.27 -12.42
N SER A 218 -14.85 -21.48 -13.28
CA SER A 218 -15.21 -20.54 -14.35
C SER A 218 -15.60 -19.17 -13.80
N LYS A 219 -16.47 -19.13 -12.78
CA LYS A 219 -16.89 -17.86 -12.14
C LYS A 219 -15.71 -17.14 -11.49
N ILE A 220 -14.81 -17.87 -10.81
CA ILE A 220 -13.59 -17.30 -10.20
C ILE A 220 -12.70 -16.69 -11.29
N LYS A 221 -12.50 -17.40 -12.41
CA LYS A 221 -11.71 -16.88 -13.53
C LYS A 221 -12.30 -15.57 -14.05
N ASP A 222 -13.60 -15.56 -14.33
CA ASP A 222 -14.28 -14.38 -14.89
C ASP A 222 -14.24 -13.20 -13.91
N LEU A 223 -14.51 -13.46 -12.62
CA LEU A 223 -14.43 -12.46 -11.55
C LEU A 223 -13.01 -11.87 -11.42
N CYS A 224 -11.98 -12.71 -11.44
CA CYS A 224 -10.59 -12.24 -11.34
C CYS A 224 -10.14 -11.47 -12.59
N GLU A 225 -10.58 -11.86 -13.79
CA GLU A 225 -10.34 -11.08 -15.01
C GLU A 225 -11.03 -9.71 -14.95
N GLU A 226 -12.25 -9.62 -14.40
CA GLU A 226 -12.97 -8.35 -14.23
C GLU A 226 -12.33 -7.47 -13.14
N LEU A 227 -12.04 -8.03 -11.97
CA LEU A 227 -11.38 -7.33 -10.87
C LEU A 227 -10.01 -6.80 -11.29
N SER A 228 -9.22 -7.57 -12.05
CA SER A 228 -7.91 -7.12 -12.52
C SER A 228 -7.95 -5.84 -13.34
N LYS A 229 -9.08 -5.55 -14.00
CA LYS A 229 -9.30 -4.36 -14.83
C LYS A 229 -9.98 -3.22 -14.07
N LEU A 230 -10.93 -3.55 -13.20
CA LEU A 230 -11.76 -2.56 -12.49
C LEU A 230 -11.08 -2.06 -11.22
N ASP A 231 -10.59 -2.98 -10.40
CA ASP A 231 -10.00 -2.69 -9.10
C ASP A 231 -8.81 -3.63 -8.83
N PRO A 232 -7.60 -3.22 -9.27
CA PRO A 232 -6.41 -4.02 -9.09
C PRO A 232 -6.01 -4.24 -7.62
N LEU A 233 -6.44 -3.37 -6.69
CA LEU A 233 -6.22 -3.54 -5.26
C LEU A 233 -7.05 -4.72 -4.75
N GLU A 234 -8.34 -4.72 -5.08
CA GLU A 234 -9.23 -5.83 -4.74
C GLU A 234 -8.81 -7.14 -5.41
N TYR A 235 -8.33 -7.09 -6.65
CA TYR A 235 -7.72 -8.25 -7.30
C TYR A 235 -6.57 -8.84 -6.47
N SER A 236 -5.63 -8.00 -6.03
CA SER A 236 -4.48 -8.44 -5.24
C SER A 236 -4.85 -9.00 -3.87
N ARG A 237 -6.03 -8.63 -3.35
CA ARG A 237 -6.56 -9.13 -2.08
C ARG A 237 -7.32 -10.44 -2.23
N VAL A 238 -8.22 -10.51 -3.21
CA VAL A 238 -9.19 -11.61 -3.38
C VAL A 238 -8.64 -12.72 -4.27
N CYS A 239 -7.94 -12.36 -5.35
CA CYS A 239 -7.49 -13.31 -6.36
C CYS A 239 -6.08 -13.84 -6.13
N LYS A 240 -5.30 -13.22 -5.24
CA LYS A 240 -3.93 -13.65 -4.90
C LYS A 240 -3.91 -15.09 -4.43
N ILE A 241 -2.84 -15.78 -4.81
CA ILE A 241 -2.78 -17.22 -4.69
C ILE A 241 -1.58 -17.75 -3.91
N ASP A 242 -1.86 -18.77 -3.11
CA ASP A 242 -0.87 -19.58 -2.38
C ASP A 242 -0.41 -20.79 -3.21
N ASP A 243 0.64 -21.47 -2.74
CA ASP A 243 1.24 -22.62 -3.46
C ASP A 243 0.27 -23.82 -3.67
N LYS A 244 -0.81 -23.90 -2.88
CA LYS A 244 -1.74 -25.04 -2.83
C LYS A 244 -2.90 -25.00 -3.84
N VAL A 245 -2.96 -23.99 -4.70
CA VAL A 245 -4.07 -23.85 -5.66
C VAL A 245 -3.89 -24.66 -6.93
N PRO A 246 -4.97 -24.88 -7.70
CA PRO A 246 -4.89 -25.53 -9.00
C PRO A 246 -3.94 -24.83 -9.97
N GLU A 247 -3.27 -25.60 -10.82
CA GLU A 247 -2.24 -25.07 -11.72
C GLU A 247 -2.80 -24.07 -12.73
N TRP A 248 -4.04 -24.27 -13.20
CA TRP A 248 -4.68 -23.33 -14.11
C TRP A 248 -4.82 -21.94 -13.49
N ARG A 249 -5.05 -21.86 -12.18
CA ARG A 249 -5.21 -20.59 -11.45
C ARG A 249 -3.87 -19.87 -11.35
N LYS A 250 -2.77 -20.60 -11.08
CA LYS A 250 -1.39 -20.05 -11.07
C LYS A 250 -1.00 -19.49 -12.43
N VAL A 251 -1.28 -20.22 -13.51
CA VAL A 251 -1.01 -19.75 -14.87
C VAL A 251 -1.84 -18.51 -15.20
N HIS A 252 -3.10 -18.49 -14.77
CA HIS A 252 -4.01 -17.37 -15.02
C HIS A 252 -3.58 -16.10 -14.26
N ASP A 253 -3.28 -16.20 -12.97
CA ASP A 253 -2.77 -15.07 -12.17
C ASP A 253 -1.43 -14.56 -12.68
N LYS A 254 -0.52 -15.44 -13.09
CA LYS A 254 0.73 -15.03 -13.75
C LYS A 254 0.47 -14.21 -15.03
N LYS A 255 -0.54 -14.59 -15.81
CA LYS A 255 -0.92 -13.86 -17.03
C LYS A 255 -1.47 -12.47 -16.68
N LEU A 256 -2.39 -12.38 -15.72
CA LEU A 256 -2.97 -11.11 -15.28
C LEU A 256 -1.92 -10.20 -14.62
N THR A 257 -1.04 -10.75 -13.80
CA THR A 257 0.08 -10.02 -13.19
C THR A 257 1.04 -9.46 -14.24
N GLU A 258 1.32 -10.20 -15.32
CA GLU A 258 2.19 -9.70 -16.39
C GLU A 258 1.51 -8.61 -17.23
N GLU A 259 0.19 -8.69 -17.44
CA GLU A 259 -0.62 -7.63 -18.05
C GLU A 259 -0.60 -6.36 -17.17
N GLN A 260 -0.85 -6.49 -15.87
CA GLN A 260 -0.75 -5.39 -14.90
C GLN A 260 0.65 -4.77 -14.85
N ARG A 261 1.72 -5.57 -14.94
CA ARG A 261 3.10 -5.05 -15.04
C ARG A 261 3.36 -4.28 -16.32
N LYS A 262 2.76 -4.69 -17.43
CA LYS A 262 2.88 -3.98 -18.70
C LYS A 262 2.16 -2.64 -18.64
N GLU A 263 0.92 -2.63 -18.12
CA GLU A 263 0.16 -1.40 -17.86
C GLU A 263 0.90 -0.47 -16.88
N ALA A 264 1.48 -1.03 -15.82
CA ALA A 264 2.30 -0.29 -14.87
C ALA A 264 3.50 0.38 -15.54
N LYS A 265 4.20 -0.33 -16.44
CA LYS A 265 5.33 0.26 -17.18
C LYS A 265 4.87 1.40 -18.09
N GLU A 266 3.78 1.20 -18.83
CA GLU A 266 3.19 2.24 -19.69
C GLU A 266 2.77 3.47 -18.86
N PHE A 267 2.13 3.25 -17.72
CA PHE A 267 1.81 4.28 -16.74
C PHE A 267 3.06 5.03 -16.28
N GLY A 268 4.13 4.31 -15.93
CA GLY A 268 5.36 4.93 -15.47
C GLY A 268 6.10 5.73 -16.54
N GLU A 269 5.99 5.35 -17.81
CA GLU A 269 6.49 6.13 -18.93
C GLU A 269 5.71 7.44 -19.09
N ILE A 270 4.38 7.40 -19.01
CA ILE A 270 3.51 8.60 -19.05
C ILE A 270 3.87 9.53 -17.89
N MET A 271 3.94 9.01 -16.66
CA MET A 271 4.27 9.82 -15.48
C MET A 271 5.66 10.43 -15.57
N ARG A 272 6.65 9.71 -16.09
CA ARG A 272 7.99 10.25 -16.33
C ARG A 272 7.96 11.40 -17.33
N GLU A 273 7.22 11.25 -18.43
CA GLU A 273 7.02 12.31 -19.43
C GLU A 273 6.35 13.55 -18.80
N CYS A 274 5.33 13.35 -17.98
CA CYS A 274 4.65 14.40 -17.22
C CYS A 274 5.61 15.16 -16.30
N MET A 275 6.39 14.45 -15.48
CA MET A 275 7.35 15.08 -14.55
C MET A 275 8.47 15.81 -15.29
N ARG A 276 9.00 15.20 -16.36
CA ARG A 276 10.08 15.81 -17.17
C ARG A 276 9.64 17.10 -17.83
N THR A 277 8.37 17.23 -18.19
CA THR A 277 7.84 18.42 -18.88
C THR A 277 7.06 19.37 -17.99
N SER A 278 7.07 19.14 -16.67
CA SER A 278 6.27 19.90 -15.70
C SER A 278 4.78 19.95 -16.13
N GLY A 279 4.25 18.82 -16.62
CA GLY A 279 2.87 18.67 -17.08
C GLY A 279 2.59 19.06 -18.53
N LYS A 280 3.52 19.72 -19.25
CA LYS A 280 3.25 20.24 -20.61
C LYS A 280 2.92 19.15 -21.63
N GLU A 281 3.59 18.00 -21.56
CA GLU A 281 3.40 16.86 -22.49
C GLU A 281 2.75 15.65 -21.80
N CYS A 282 1.91 15.88 -20.80
CA CYS A 282 1.32 14.81 -20.01
C CYS A 282 0.07 14.20 -20.68
N ARG A 283 0.09 12.89 -20.98
CA ARG A 283 -0.98 12.14 -21.67
C ARG A 283 -1.91 11.41 -20.67
N CYS A 284 -2.59 12.18 -19.83
CA CYS A 284 -3.42 11.63 -18.75
C CYS A 284 -4.56 10.73 -19.23
N GLU A 285 -5.05 10.96 -20.46
CA GLU A 285 -6.10 10.19 -21.11
C GLU A 285 -5.68 8.78 -21.53
N GLU A 286 -4.38 8.48 -21.56
CA GLU A 286 -3.84 7.15 -21.88
C GLU A 286 -3.64 6.29 -20.61
N ILE A 287 -3.94 6.82 -19.42
CA ILE A 287 -3.85 6.08 -18.16
C ILE A 287 -5.15 5.29 -17.95
N ASP A 288 -5.07 3.96 -18.01
CA ASP A 288 -6.24 3.09 -17.85
C ASP A 288 -6.83 3.10 -16.42
N PHE A 289 -6.01 3.41 -15.41
CA PHE A 289 -6.47 3.51 -14.02
C PHE A 289 -7.18 4.85 -13.77
N VAL A 290 -8.52 4.83 -13.81
CA VAL A 290 -9.40 6.01 -13.78
C VAL A 290 -9.09 6.99 -12.63
N PRO A 291 -8.91 6.57 -11.36
CA PRO A 291 -8.57 7.50 -10.27
C PRO A 291 -7.30 8.30 -10.57
N MET A 292 -6.31 7.63 -11.15
CA MET A 292 -5.03 8.23 -11.50
C MET A 292 -5.09 9.11 -12.74
N SER A 293 -5.87 8.72 -13.75
CA SER A 293 -6.13 9.58 -14.92
C SER A 293 -6.80 10.90 -14.51
N ASN A 294 -7.77 10.84 -13.59
CA ASN A 294 -8.44 12.02 -13.04
C ASN A 294 -7.49 12.90 -12.22
N MET A 295 -6.67 12.28 -11.36
CA MET A 295 -5.65 13.00 -10.60
C MET A 295 -4.64 13.66 -11.54
N CYS A 296 -4.11 12.92 -12.51
CA CYS A 296 -3.21 13.43 -13.54
C CYS A 296 -3.81 14.63 -14.28
N SER A 297 -5.07 14.53 -14.69
CA SER A 297 -5.78 15.60 -15.40
C SER A 297 -5.95 16.87 -14.56
N THR A 298 -6.04 16.72 -13.25
CA THR A 298 -6.12 17.82 -12.27
C THR A 298 -4.74 18.41 -11.98
N ALA A 299 -3.73 17.56 -11.79
CA ALA A 299 -2.35 17.93 -11.48
C ALA A 299 -1.68 18.62 -12.67
N LYS A 300 -1.95 18.18 -13.89
CA LYS A 300 -1.35 18.69 -15.13
C LYS A 300 -1.41 20.23 -15.26
N PRO A 301 -2.59 20.89 -15.22
CA PRO A 301 -2.65 22.35 -15.33
C PRO A 301 -2.02 23.08 -14.14
N LEU A 302 -2.03 22.50 -12.93
CA LEU A 302 -1.38 23.07 -11.76
C LEU A 302 0.14 23.03 -11.90
N ALA A 303 0.69 21.90 -12.36
CA ALA A 303 2.11 21.73 -12.63
C ALA A 303 2.64 22.73 -13.67
N ILE A 304 1.87 22.99 -14.74
CA ILE A 304 2.25 23.97 -15.76
C ILE A 304 2.32 25.38 -15.17
N LYS A 305 1.31 25.79 -14.39
CA LYS A 305 1.31 27.12 -13.75
C LYS A 305 2.38 27.26 -12.68
N CYS A 306 2.63 26.20 -11.90
CA CYS A 306 3.69 26.17 -10.92
C CYS A 306 5.06 26.35 -11.58
N ASP A 307 5.32 25.68 -12.71
CA ASP A 307 6.54 25.87 -13.52
C ASP A 307 6.70 27.31 -14.05
N ASP A 308 5.58 28.00 -14.29
CA ASP A 308 5.54 29.42 -14.68
C ASP A 308 5.67 30.38 -13.47
N GLY A 309 5.80 29.86 -12.24
CA GLY A 309 6.05 30.62 -11.00
C GLY A 309 4.80 30.99 -10.19
N ASP A 310 3.66 30.34 -10.41
CA ASP A 310 2.45 30.52 -9.59
C ASP A 310 2.52 29.67 -8.31
N GLU A 311 2.94 30.31 -7.21
CA GLU A 311 3.07 29.69 -5.87
C GLU A 311 1.74 29.07 -5.37
N THR A 312 0.59 29.65 -5.73
CA THR A 312 -0.72 29.09 -5.29
C THR A 312 -0.97 27.76 -5.97
N SER A 313 -0.67 27.68 -7.28
CA SER A 313 -0.75 26.42 -8.02
C SER A 313 0.26 25.40 -7.50
N CYS A 314 1.43 25.83 -7.03
CA CYS A 314 2.41 24.94 -6.38
C CYS A 314 1.89 24.39 -5.05
N GLU A 315 1.28 25.22 -4.21
CA GLU A 315 0.65 24.79 -2.95
C GLU A 315 -0.52 23.82 -3.20
N GLU A 316 -1.40 24.14 -4.16
CA GLU A 316 -2.49 23.23 -4.56
C GLU A 316 -1.97 21.91 -5.10
N LEU A 317 -0.89 21.93 -5.90
CA LEU A 317 -0.25 20.72 -6.41
C LEU A 317 0.35 19.87 -5.28
N ASN A 318 0.94 20.48 -4.27
CA ASN A 318 1.49 19.78 -3.10
C ASN A 318 0.40 19.22 -2.16
N ASN A 319 -0.79 19.82 -2.16
CA ASN A 319 -1.92 19.39 -1.36
C ASN A 319 -2.81 18.35 -2.08
N LEU A 320 -2.51 18.00 -3.33
CA LEU A 320 -3.22 16.95 -4.04
C LEU A 320 -2.95 15.60 -3.37
N GLU A 321 -4.01 15.00 -2.84
CA GLU A 321 -3.95 13.68 -2.24
C GLU A 321 -3.75 12.62 -3.32
N PHE A 322 -2.69 11.83 -3.16
CA PHE A 322 -2.37 10.75 -4.10
C PHE A 322 -3.25 9.54 -3.78
N PRO A 323 -3.97 8.96 -4.76
CA PRO A 323 -4.82 7.80 -4.49
C PRO A 323 -3.95 6.62 -4.08
N GLU A 324 -4.52 5.73 -3.25
CA GLU A 324 -3.84 4.49 -2.88
C GLU A 324 -3.44 3.70 -4.12
N MET A 325 -2.16 3.33 -4.18
CA MET A 325 -1.60 2.60 -5.32
C MET A 325 -1.60 1.11 -5.06
N PRO A 326 -1.99 0.31 -6.06
CA PRO A 326 -1.72 -1.12 -6.06
C PRO A 326 -0.23 -1.44 -5.87
N ASP A 327 0.06 -2.52 -5.13
CA ASP A 327 1.42 -2.97 -4.83
C ASP A 327 2.29 -3.14 -6.09
N TYR A 328 1.71 -3.59 -7.21
CA TYR A 328 2.44 -3.78 -8.46
C TYR A 328 2.88 -2.46 -9.11
N LEU A 329 2.26 -1.33 -8.77
CA LEU A 329 2.69 0.00 -9.20
C LEU A 329 3.84 0.56 -8.35
N LEU A 330 4.04 0.06 -7.12
CA LEU A 330 5.10 0.56 -6.22
C LEU A 330 6.49 0.37 -6.84
N GLU A 331 6.76 -0.79 -7.43
CA GLU A 331 8.05 -1.05 -8.11
C GLU A 331 8.28 -0.06 -9.27
N VAL A 332 7.21 0.29 -9.99
CA VAL A 332 7.28 1.28 -11.07
C VAL A 332 7.50 2.67 -10.51
N MET A 333 6.82 3.07 -9.43
CA MET A 333 7.02 4.36 -8.80
C MET A 333 8.44 4.53 -8.26
N ASP A 334 9.00 3.50 -7.64
CA ASP A 334 10.41 3.49 -7.21
C ASP A 334 11.37 3.63 -8.40
N ASN A 335 11.00 3.08 -9.56
CA ASN A 335 11.76 3.24 -10.80
C ASN A 335 11.64 4.68 -11.34
N ILE A 336 10.43 5.25 -11.34
CA ILE A 336 10.17 6.64 -11.73
C ILE A 336 10.95 7.58 -10.81
N GLU A 337 10.83 7.46 -9.49
CA GLU A 337 11.48 8.34 -8.53
C GLU A 337 13.01 8.34 -8.72
N ARG A 338 13.61 7.16 -8.95
CA ARG A 338 15.04 7.04 -9.25
C ARG A 338 15.45 7.77 -10.52
N ASN A 339 14.66 7.66 -11.59
CA ASN A 339 14.97 8.31 -12.86
C ASN A 339 14.66 9.82 -12.83
N VAL A 340 13.58 10.21 -12.19
CA VAL A 340 13.15 11.61 -12.05
C VAL A 340 14.11 12.38 -11.17
N LYS A 341 14.75 11.76 -10.17
CA LYS A 341 15.85 12.40 -9.43
C LYS A 341 17.00 12.86 -10.34
N VAL A 342 17.27 12.14 -11.43
CA VAL A 342 18.29 12.53 -12.41
C VAL A 342 17.82 13.75 -13.21
N ASP A 343 16.59 13.71 -13.73
CA ASP A 343 16.02 14.80 -14.54
C ASP A 343 15.75 16.08 -13.72
N GLN A 344 15.27 15.93 -12.47
CA GLN A 344 15.04 17.04 -11.56
C GLN A 344 16.35 17.73 -11.16
N PHE A 345 17.44 16.98 -11.04
CA PHE A 345 18.74 17.58 -10.76
C PHE A 345 19.12 18.62 -11.82
N GLU A 346 18.82 18.36 -13.10
CA GLU A 346 19.09 19.34 -14.17
C GLU A 346 18.27 20.62 -14.01
N LYS A 347 17.00 20.49 -13.60
CA LYS A 347 16.10 21.64 -13.40
C LYS A 347 16.35 22.39 -12.10
N HIS A 348 16.84 21.72 -11.06
CA HIS A 348 17.00 22.27 -9.70
C HIS A 348 18.47 22.35 -9.29
N MET A 349 19.36 22.34 -10.28
CA MET A 349 20.78 22.52 -10.06
C MET A 349 21.00 23.87 -9.34
N PRO A 350 21.74 23.90 -8.21
CA PRO A 350 22.06 25.14 -7.51
C PRO A 350 22.65 26.18 -8.48
N ARG A 351 22.30 27.46 -8.30
CA ARG A 351 22.74 28.53 -9.20
C ARG A 351 24.25 28.59 -9.31
N GLU A 352 24.97 28.31 -8.22
CA GLU A 352 26.43 28.27 -8.21
C GLU A 352 26.99 27.22 -9.16
N CYS A 353 26.32 26.07 -9.29
CA CYS A 353 26.72 25.03 -10.24
C CYS A 353 26.43 25.43 -11.68
N ILE A 354 25.27 26.06 -11.94
CA ILE A 354 24.90 26.55 -13.28
C ILE A 354 25.88 27.65 -13.74
N GLU A 355 26.21 28.59 -12.85
CA GLU A 355 27.14 29.69 -13.13
C GLU A 355 28.56 29.20 -13.46
N GLU A 356 29.00 28.11 -12.82
CA GLU A 356 30.29 27.44 -13.08
C GLU A 356 30.22 26.44 -14.26
N GLY A 357 29.08 26.37 -14.95
CA GLY A 357 28.89 25.55 -16.14
C GLY A 357 28.81 24.05 -15.87
N ALA A 358 28.29 23.64 -14.71
CA ALA A 358 27.89 22.27 -14.46
C ALA A 358 26.74 21.88 -15.40
N ASP A 359 26.88 20.73 -16.06
CA ASP A 359 25.90 20.18 -17.01
C ASP A 359 25.34 18.84 -16.53
N ASN A 360 25.78 18.34 -15.37
CA ASN A 360 25.29 17.12 -14.75
C ASN A 360 25.55 17.15 -13.23
N SER A 361 24.93 16.21 -12.51
CA SER A 361 25.05 16.09 -11.06
C SER A 361 26.46 15.85 -10.56
N GLN A 362 27.23 15.03 -11.27
CA GLN A 362 28.59 14.71 -10.91
C GLN A 362 29.50 15.95 -10.90
N LYS A 363 29.38 16.79 -11.94
CA LYS A 363 30.15 18.03 -12.06
C LYS A 363 29.73 19.07 -11.02
N CYS A 364 28.43 19.15 -10.71
CA CYS A 364 27.94 20.01 -9.64
C CYS A 364 28.44 19.54 -8.25
N ILE A 365 28.43 18.23 -7.98
CA ILE A 365 29.01 17.66 -6.74
C ILE A 365 30.49 18.02 -6.64
N GLU A 366 31.27 17.87 -7.71
CA GLU A 366 32.68 18.27 -7.73
C GLU A 366 32.86 19.77 -7.43
N LEU A 367 32.06 20.64 -8.05
CA LEU A 367 32.12 22.09 -7.84
C LEU A 367 31.77 22.47 -6.40
N MET A 368 30.69 21.91 -5.87
CA MET A 368 30.26 22.16 -4.49
C MET A 368 31.28 21.63 -3.48
N PHE A 369 31.90 20.48 -3.76
CA PHE A 369 32.99 19.94 -2.94
C PHE A 369 34.21 20.86 -3.00
N ARG A 370 34.68 21.27 -4.20
CA ARG A 370 35.83 22.17 -4.34
C ARG A 370 35.64 23.50 -3.62
N ARG A 371 34.41 24.00 -3.56
CA ARG A 371 34.07 25.28 -2.92
C ARG A 371 34.04 25.20 -1.39
N ASN A 372 33.60 24.07 -0.83
CA ASN A 372 33.32 23.93 0.60
C ASN A 372 34.31 23.01 1.34
N ALA A 373 35.06 22.16 0.64
CA ALA A 373 35.97 21.23 1.27
C ALA A 373 37.20 21.94 1.85
N PRO A 374 37.71 21.48 3.01
CA PRO A 374 38.91 22.03 3.61
C PRO A 374 40.15 21.74 2.75
N GLY A 375 41.17 22.59 2.87
CA GLY A 375 42.40 22.54 2.07
C GLY A 375 43.07 21.15 1.96
N PRO A 376 43.17 20.37 3.04
CA PRO A 376 43.68 18.98 3.00
C PRO A 376 42.94 18.09 2.01
N CYS A 377 41.61 18.15 2.00
CA CYS A 377 40.78 17.37 1.08
C CYS A 377 40.90 17.86 -0.36
N LEU A 378 41.06 19.17 -0.59
CA LEU A 378 41.32 19.71 -1.93
C LEU A 378 42.67 19.20 -2.49
N ASN A 379 43.71 19.19 -1.65
CA ASN A 379 45.01 18.64 -2.05
C ASN A 379 44.92 17.14 -2.37
N ALA A 380 44.14 16.39 -1.59
CA ALA A 380 43.93 14.96 -1.83
C ALA A 380 43.12 14.69 -3.10
N LEU A 381 42.11 15.53 -3.35
CA LEU A 381 41.37 15.51 -4.60
C LEU A 381 42.27 15.75 -5.80
N ASP A 382 43.16 16.75 -5.74
CA ASP A 382 44.09 17.07 -6.82
C ASP A 382 45.16 15.96 -7.03
N ARG A 383 45.41 15.13 -6.00
CA ARG A 383 46.25 13.91 -6.10
C ARG A 383 45.49 12.70 -6.65
N GLY A 384 44.16 12.77 -6.78
CA GLY A 384 43.31 11.66 -7.21
C GLY A 384 42.99 10.65 -6.10
N GLU A 385 43.11 11.04 -4.83
CA GLU A 385 42.78 10.19 -3.67
C GLU A 385 41.27 10.20 -3.34
N ILE A 386 40.53 11.19 -3.86
CA ILE A 386 39.08 11.34 -3.68
C ILE A 386 38.39 11.16 -5.03
N SER A 387 37.34 10.32 -5.09
CA SER A 387 36.53 10.03 -6.28
C SER A 387 35.15 10.70 -6.17
N PHE A 388 34.68 11.32 -7.24
CA PHE A 388 33.33 11.90 -7.33
C PHE A 388 32.31 11.00 -8.03
N LYS A 389 32.50 9.68 -8.02
CA LYS A 389 31.44 8.78 -8.52
C LYS A 389 30.17 8.89 -7.68
N ASN A 390 30.32 9.18 -6.39
CA ASN A 390 29.24 9.36 -5.42
C ASN A 390 29.65 10.47 -4.42
N GLU A 391 28.73 11.39 -4.11
CA GLU A 391 28.96 12.45 -3.10
C GLU A 391 29.37 11.86 -1.73
N ARG A 392 28.73 10.76 -1.35
CA ARG A 392 28.97 10.11 -0.06
C ARG A 392 30.39 9.58 0.06
N GLU A 393 30.89 8.92 -0.98
CA GLU A 393 32.27 8.40 -1.01
C GLU A 393 33.29 9.53 -0.93
N ALA A 394 33.05 10.64 -1.63
CA ALA A 394 33.93 11.81 -1.59
C ALA A 394 33.98 12.44 -0.19
N ARG A 395 32.84 12.53 0.49
CA ARG A 395 32.73 13.03 1.87
C ARG A 395 33.44 12.11 2.86
N GLU A 396 33.20 10.80 2.79
CA GLU A 396 33.84 9.80 3.66
C GLU A 396 35.38 9.79 3.48
N ALA A 397 35.87 9.91 2.23
CA ALA A 397 37.30 10.03 1.95
C ALA A 397 37.90 11.32 2.55
N CYS A 398 37.20 12.44 2.42
CA CYS A 398 37.62 13.71 3.03
C CYS A 398 37.63 13.64 4.56
N GLU A 399 36.59 13.08 5.17
CA GLU A 399 36.49 12.88 6.63
C GLU A 399 37.68 12.07 7.15
N LYS A 400 38.06 11.00 6.44
CA LYS A 400 39.24 10.19 6.79
C LYS A 400 40.52 11.00 6.74
N ILE A 401 40.72 11.83 5.72
CA ILE A 401 41.93 12.66 5.58
C ILE A 401 41.99 13.73 6.66
N MET A 402 40.86 14.40 6.91
CA MET A 402 40.74 15.37 7.99
C MET A 402 41.01 14.73 9.35
N PHE A 403 40.55 13.49 9.54
CA PHE A 403 40.85 12.72 10.74
C PHE A 403 42.34 12.38 10.83
N GLU A 404 42.98 11.88 9.78
CA GLU A 404 44.42 11.59 9.80
C GLU A 404 45.29 12.83 10.10
N GLU A 405 44.86 14.03 9.69
CA GLU A 405 45.59 15.28 9.97
C GLU A 405 45.29 15.91 11.34
N ASN A 406 44.07 15.73 11.86
CA ASN A 406 43.59 16.42 13.06
C ASN A 406 43.19 15.48 14.20
N ALA A 407 43.42 14.17 14.05
CA ALA A 407 43.11 13.20 15.09
C ALA A 407 43.90 13.53 16.36
N PRO A 408 43.27 13.39 17.55
CA PRO A 408 43.98 13.48 18.82
C PRO A 408 45.18 12.52 18.84
N GLU A 409 46.28 12.95 19.46
CA GLU A 409 47.51 12.13 19.56
C GLU A 409 47.20 10.76 20.16
N GLU A 410 46.26 10.68 21.10
CA GLU A 410 45.83 9.43 21.74
C GLU A 410 45.25 8.42 20.74
N CYS A 411 44.54 8.88 19.73
CA CYS A 411 43.97 8.03 18.68
C CYS A 411 45.02 7.63 17.65
N ILE A 412 45.95 8.53 17.33
CA ILE A 412 47.09 8.24 16.44
C ILE A 412 48.02 7.20 17.09
N GLU A 413 48.35 7.35 18.37
CA GLU A 413 49.15 6.41 19.14
C GLU A 413 48.48 5.04 19.26
N ALA A 414 47.15 5.00 19.34
CA ALA A 414 46.38 3.76 19.32
C ALA A 414 46.27 3.13 17.92
N GLY A 415 46.77 3.80 16.88
CA GLY A 415 46.72 3.32 15.49
C GLY A 415 45.30 3.35 14.88
N LEU A 416 44.38 4.13 15.45
CA LEU A 416 43.01 4.26 14.98
C LEU A 416 42.94 5.24 13.81
N ARG A 417 42.27 4.84 12.74
CA ARG A 417 42.05 5.68 11.55
C ARG A 417 40.58 6.01 11.30
N ASP A 418 39.69 5.37 12.04
CA ASP A 418 38.25 5.61 11.95
C ASP A 418 37.81 6.57 13.07
N PRO A 419 37.09 7.66 12.74
CA PRO A 419 36.60 8.61 13.73
C PRO A 419 35.69 7.99 14.79
N LYS A 420 34.91 6.96 14.45
CA LYS A 420 34.00 6.29 15.39
C LYS A 420 34.77 5.42 16.37
N GLU A 421 35.78 4.68 15.90
CA GLU A 421 36.68 3.93 16.78
C GLU A 421 37.46 4.85 17.73
N CYS A 422 37.93 6.00 17.24
CA CYS A 422 38.55 7.01 18.09
C CYS A 422 37.56 7.60 19.09
N GLY A 423 36.32 7.90 18.66
CA GLY A 423 35.24 8.33 19.56
C GLY A 423 34.98 7.34 20.69
N LYS A 424 34.99 6.05 20.39
CA LYS A 424 34.87 4.96 21.37
C LYS A 424 36.05 4.95 22.35
N LEU A 425 37.30 5.05 21.85
CA LEU A 425 38.48 5.11 22.71
C LEU A 425 38.46 6.34 23.62
N MET A 426 38.13 7.51 23.08
CA MET A 426 38.05 8.76 23.81
C MET A 426 36.93 8.72 24.85
N PHE A 427 35.79 8.12 24.52
CA PHE A 427 34.72 7.88 25.47
C PHE A 427 35.20 6.97 26.61
N GLN A 428 35.85 5.84 26.31
CA GLN A 428 36.35 4.93 27.35
C GLN A 428 37.41 5.55 28.26
N ARG A 429 38.23 6.46 27.74
CA ARG A 429 39.28 7.14 28.51
C ARG A 429 38.75 8.31 29.36
N ASN A 430 37.73 9.02 28.87
CA ASN A 430 37.27 10.26 29.47
C ASN A 430 35.91 10.14 30.17
N ALA A 431 35.12 9.09 29.88
CA ALA A 431 33.84 8.88 30.52
C ALA A 431 34.05 8.55 32.01
N PRO A 432 33.22 9.11 32.91
CA PRO A 432 33.21 8.73 34.31
C PRO A 432 33.03 7.21 34.50
N GLU A 433 33.65 6.65 35.53
CA GLU A 433 33.56 5.21 35.84
C GLU A 433 32.10 4.75 35.94
N GLU A 434 31.21 5.60 36.44
CA GLU A 434 29.78 5.35 36.57
C GLU A 434 29.08 5.07 35.24
N CYS A 435 29.54 5.67 34.15
CA CYS A 435 29.00 5.45 32.81
C CYS A 435 29.52 4.13 32.21
N ILE A 436 30.79 3.82 32.45
CA ILE A 436 31.41 2.56 32.03
C ILE A 436 30.79 1.38 32.80
N GLU A 437 30.57 1.53 34.11
CA GLU A 437 29.87 0.55 34.95
C GLU A 437 28.41 0.36 34.53
N ALA A 438 27.77 1.40 34.00
CA ALA A 438 26.43 1.31 33.42
C ALA A 438 26.40 0.63 32.03
N GLY A 439 27.54 0.17 31.53
CA GLY A 439 27.65 -0.52 30.24
C GLY A 439 27.66 0.41 29.03
N LEU A 440 27.86 1.72 29.22
CA LEU A 440 28.06 2.64 28.11
C LEU A 440 29.50 2.51 27.62
N THR A 441 29.70 2.07 26.39
CA THR A 441 31.02 1.74 25.84
C THR A 441 31.51 2.75 24.82
N GLY A 442 30.63 3.65 24.36
CA GLY A 442 30.88 4.55 23.24
C GLY A 442 30.67 3.89 21.87
N GLU A 443 30.13 2.65 21.83
CA GLU A 443 29.81 1.96 20.57
C GLU A 443 28.57 2.55 19.90
N HIS A 444 27.64 3.11 20.68
CA HIS A 444 26.44 3.74 20.14
C HIS A 444 26.56 5.27 20.13
N LYS A 445 26.02 5.90 19.08
CA LYS A 445 25.98 7.36 18.93
C LYS A 445 25.35 8.08 20.13
N ASP A 446 24.45 7.41 20.84
CA ASP A 446 23.70 7.98 21.98
C ASP A 446 24.38 7.75 23.34
N ASP A 447 25.48 7.00 23.42
CA ASP A 447 26.14 6.70 24.69
C ASP A 447 26.64 7.96 25.43
N PRO A 448 27.19 8.99 24.77
CA PRO A 448 27.51 10.26 25.42
C PRO A 448 26.29 10.93 26.06
N ARG A 449 25.16 10.97 25.35
CA ARG A 449 23.90 11.57 25.85
C ARG A 449 23.33 10.77 27.03
N LYS A 450 23.39 9.43 26.96
CA LYS A 450 22.98 8.55 28.05
C LYS A 450 23.87 8.73 29.28
N CYS A 451 25.19 8.86 29.07
CA CYS A 451 26.14 9.11 30.15
C CYS A 451 25.88 10.47 30.82
N GLU A 452 25.69 11.53 30.03
CA GLU A 452 25.34 12.85 30.55
C GLU A 452 24.04 12.80 31.39
N LYS A 453 23.02 12.10 30.89
CA LYS A 453 21.76 11.90 31.63
C LYS A 453 21.98 11.13 32.94
N LEU A 454 22.77 10.05 32.91
CA LEU A 454 23.10 9.24 34.09
C LEU A 454 23.85 10.08 35.14
N MET A 455 24.84 10.88 34.71
CA MET A 455 25.59 11.75 35.61
C MET A 455 24.73 12.86 36.19
N ARG A 456 23.76 13.38 35.40
CA ARG A 456 22.77 14.34 35.88
C ARG A 456 21.81 13.74 36.91
N GLU A 457 21.45 12.46 36.78
CA GLU A 457 20.60 11.74 37.72
C GLU A 457 21.35 11.33 39.01
N LYS A 458 22.65 11.00 38.92
CA LYS A 458 23.49 10.58 40.06
C LYS A 458 23.96 11.73 40.96
N GLY A 459 23.87 12.98 40.49
CA GLY A 459 23.81 14.13 41.41
C GLY A 459 25.14 14.67 41.95
N ASP A 460 26.23 14.65 41.17
CA ASP A 460 27.47 15.39 41.48
C ASP A 460 27.66 16.67 40.65
N PHE A 461 26.87 16.85 39.59
CA PHE A 461 26.55 18.20 39.13
C PHE A 461 25.37 18.68 39.96
N GLY A 462 25.69 19.38 41.06
CA GLY A 462 24.69 20.17 41.76
C GLY A 462 23.86 20.91 40.71
N PRO A 463 22.52 20.82 40.74
CA PRO A 463 21.71 21.55 39.78
C PRO A 463 22.18 23.01 39.80
N PRO A 464 22.41 23.67 38.65
CA PRO A 464 22.65 25.11 38.66
C PRO A 464 21.55 25.71 39.53
N ASP A 465 21.91 26.50 40.56
CA ASP A 465 21.14 26.94 41.76
C ASP A 465 19.76 27.59 41.50
N HIS A 466 18.94 26.99 40.65
CA HIS A 466 17.63 27.41 40.23
C HIS A 466 16.72 26.19 40.18
N ALA A 467 15.84 26.17 41.18
CA ALA A 467 14.60 25.40 41.27
C ALA A 467 14.72 23.93 41.70
N VAL A 468 14.79 23.76 43.03
CA VAL A 468 14.10 22.64 43.70
C VAL A 468 12.59 22.78 43.46
N ALA A 469 12.12 22.30 42.32
CA ALA A 469 10.73 21.92 42.14
C ALA A 469 10.59 20.49 42.68
N ALA A 470 10.42 20.39 44.01
CA ALA A 470 10.00 19.16 44.65
C ALA A 470 8.66 18.74 44.02
N GLY A 471 8.68 17.69 43.20
CA GLY A 471 7.49 17.13 42.59
C GLY A 471 6.53 16.64 43.66
N PHE A 472 5.47 17.41 43.92
CA PHE A 472 4.37 17.01 44.77
C PHE A 472 3.65 15.82 44.11
N ARG A 473 3.75 14.63 44.71
CA ARG A 473 3.08 13.41 44.22
C ARG A 473 1.57 13.41 44.55
N CYS A 474 0.84 14.43 44.08
CA CYS A 474 -0.62 14.52 44.29
C CYS A 474 -1.39 13.39 43.57
N LYS A 475 -0.77 12.75 42.56
CA LYS A 475 -1.38 11.69 41.75
C LYS A 475 -1.71 10.41 42.55
N ASN A 476 -1.02 10.17 43.67
CA ASN A 476 -1.17 8.96 44.48
C ASN A 476 -2.17 9.12 45.65
N ILE A 477 -2.87 10.25 45.74
CA ILE A 477 -3.92 10.45 46.75
C ILE A 477 -5.22 9.84 46.21
N GLU A 478 -5.71 8.79 46.87
CA GLU A 478 -6.93 8.06 46.46
C GLU A 478 -8.20 8.90 46.62
N ASN A 479 -8.25 9.77 47.63
CA ASN A 479 -9.39 10.64 47.88
C ASN A 479 -9.39 11.83 46.90
N SER A 480 -10.47 11.98 46.11
CA SER A 480 -10.55 13.01 45.07
C SER A 480 -10.46 14.44 45.60
N ASP A 481 -11.05 14.72 46.76
CA ASP A 481 -11.11 16.07 47.34
C ASP A 481 -9.76 16.48 47.95
N GLU A 482 -9.04 15.53 48.56
CA GLU A 482 -7.68 15.75 49.04
C GLU A 482 -6.68 15.88 47.90
N ARG A 483 -6.87 15.10 46.83
CA ARG A 483 -6.09 15.22 45.60
C ARG A 483 -6.28 16.59 44.94
N LEU A 484 -7.53 17.07 44.86
CA LEU A 484 -7.81 18.41 44.33
C LEU A 484 -7.15 19.49 45.19
N LYS A 485 -7.25 19.41 46.51
CA LYS A 485 -6.58 20.35 47.42
C LYS A 485 -5.05 20.34 47.26
N CYS A 486 -4.45 19.18 47.04
CA CYS A 486 -3.02 19.05 46.77
C CYS A 486 -2.63 19.78 45.47
N PHE A 487 -3.43 19.65 44.41
CA PHE A 487 -3.22 20.38 43.17
C PHE A 487 -3.44 21.90 43.34
N ASP A 488 -4.47 22.31 44.09
CA ASP A 488 -4.76 23.71 44.36
C ASP A 488 -3.66 24.39 45.20
N GLU A 489 -3.10 23.69 46.19
CA GLU A 489 -1.96 24.19 46.96
C GLU A 489 -0.68 24.24 46.13
N ALA A 490 -0.45 23.26 45.25
CA ALA A 490 0.65 23.28 44.29
C ALA A 490 0.52 24.47 43.33
N LEU A 491 -0.66 24.74 42.79
CA LEU A 491 -0.93 25.89 41.92
C LEU A 491 -0.74 27.24 42.64
N LYS A 492 -1.24 27.37 43.88
CA LYS A 492 -1.02 28.58 44.70
C LYS A 492 0.45 28.84 44.99
N SER A 493 1.28 27.79 45.08
CA SER A 493 2.73 27.94 45.27
C SER A 493 3.46 28.44 44.02
N VAL A 494 2.87 28.23 42.83
CA VAL A 494 3.37 28.72 41.54
C VAL A 494 2.93 30.16 41.27
N GLU A 495 1.69 30.52 41.59
CA GLU A 495 1.17 31.89 41.40
C GLU A 495 1.81 32.93 42.35
N GLY A 496 2.26 32.50 43.54
CA GLY A 496 2.94 33.39 44.51
C GLY A 496 4.42 33.65 44.24
N ARG A 497 5.09 32.88 43.36
CA ARG A 497 6.54 32.96 43.15
C ARG A 497 6.98 33.50 41.79
N GLY A 498 6.04 33.81 40.89
CA GLY A 498 6.34 34.38 39.57
C GLY A 498 6.83 35.84 39.56
N LYS A 499 7.11 36.48 40.70
CA LYS A 499 7.44 37.92 40.74
C LYS A 499 8.66 38.38 41.53
N GLU A 500 9.39 37.54 42.28
CA GLU A 500 10.34 38.09 43.27
C GLU A 500 11.79 37.56 43.31
N HIS A 501 12.25 36.69 42.41
CA HIS A 501 13.68 36.32 42.44
C HIS A 501 14.29 35.92 41.09
N TYR A 502 14.39 36.89 40.17
CA TYR A 502 15.48 36.90 39.19
C TYR A 502 16.55 37.88 39.70
N ASP A 503 17.68 37.33 40.13
CA ASP A 503 18.82 38.08 40.66
C ASP A 503 19.65 38.68 39.51
N TYR A 504 19.23 39.86 39.04
CA TYR A 504 19.99 41.12 39.02
C TYR A 504 21.47 41.21 38.57
N SER A 505 22.06 40.22 37.88
CA SER A 505 23.48 40.36 37.47
C SER A 505 23.77 40.42 35.97
N ASN A 506 22.77 40.41 35.06
CA ASN A 506 23.07 40.55 33.62
C ASN A 506 22.01 41.25 32.76
N GLU A 507 21.15 42.11 33.33
CA GLU A 507 20.10 42.85 32.60
C GLU A 507 20.61 43.87 31.55
N GLN A 508 21.93 44.02 31.37
CA GLN A 508 22.49 44.92 30.37
C GLN A 508 23.12 44.23 29.16
N ARG A 509 23.35 42.90 29.21
CA ARG A 509 23.79 42.16 28.03
C ARG A 509 22.55 41.70 27.27
N GLY A 510 22.24 42.40 26.18
CA GLY A 510 21.23 41.97 25.23
C GLY A 510 21.52 40.57 24.68
N PRO A 511 20.57 39.96 23.95
CA PRO A 511 20.79 38.67 23.29
C PRO A 511 22.05 38.71 22.41
N PRO A 512 22.72 37.56 22.17
CA PRO A 512 23.85 37.49 21.24
C PRO A 512 23.43 38.09 19.89
N GLY A 513 24.03 39.24 19.52
CA GLY A 513 23.65 40.01 18.33
C GLY A 513 23.13 41.43 18.59
N GLY A 514 22.89 41.83 19.85
CA GLY A 514 22.36 43.16 20.19
C GLY A 514 20.83 43.21 20.20
N TRP A 515 20.25 44.36 20.55
CA TRP A 515 18.78 44.52 20.53
C TRP A 515 18.32 44.92 19.13
N PRO A 516 17.14 44.49 18.67
CA PRO A 516 16.56 44.98 17.41
C PRO A 516 16.47 46.50 17.40
N GLU A 517 16.70 47.13 16.23
CA GLU A 517 16.74 48.60 16.08
C GLU A 517 15.54 49.35 16.71
N PRO A 518 14.27 48.87 16.60
CA PRO A 518 13.14 49.53 17.26
C PRO A 518 13.27 49.56 18.80
N CYS A 519 13.85 48.51 19.39
CA CYS A 519 14.10 48.42 20.82
C CYS A 519 15.27 49.29 21.25
N GLU A 520 16.33 49.37 20.45
CA GLU A 520 17.46 50.29 20.70
C GLU A 520 17.03 51.75 20.64
N ARG A 521 16.25 52.13 19.63
CA ARG A 521 15.76 53.50 19.41
C ARG A 521 14.87 53.99 20.55
N THR A 522 14.07 53.10 21.13
CA THR A 522 13.15 53.41 22.24
C THR A 522 13.80 53.24 23.62
N GLY A 523 15.06 52.79 23.67
CA GLY A 523 15.76 52.51 24.93
C GLY A 523 15.22 51.28 25.67
N ALA A 524 14.46 50.42 25.00
CA ALA A 524 13.90 49.20 25.54
C ALA A 524 14.97 48.10 25.65
N ARG A 525 15.82 48.19 26.68
CA ARG A 525 16.96 47.27 26.91
C ARG A 525 16.62 46.02 27.72
N THR A 526 15.34 45.74 27.92
CA THR A 526 14.88 44.51 28.60
C THR A 526 14.04 43.70 27.63
N ARG A 527 14.01 42.37 27.78
CA ARG A 527 13.26 41.48 26.90
C ARG A 527 11.78 41.85 26.87
N GLU A 528 11.19 42.11 28.03
CA GLU A 528 9.77 42.46 28.15
C GLU A 528 9.45 43.83 27.54
N SER A 529 10.30 44.84 27.75
CA SER A 529 10.09 46.15 27.13
C SER A 529 10.30 46.09 25.62
N CYS A 530 11.29 45.34 25.13
CA CYS A 530 11.52 45.16 23.71
C CYS A 530 10.36 44.38 23.05
N GLU A 531 9.83 43.33 23.69
CA GLU A 531 8.68 42.59 23.17
C GLU A 531 7.44 43.48 23.04
N LYS A 532 7.15 44.33 24.03
CA LYS A 532 6.06 45.32 23.95
C LYS A 532 6.25 46.30 22.80
N ILE A 533 7.48 46.78 22.58
CA ILE A 533 7.80 47.67 21.46
C ILE A 533 7.66 46.95 20.12
N MET A 534 8.14 45.70 20.00
CA MET A 534 8.06 44.93 18.77
C MET A 534 6.62 44.57 18.41
N ARG A 535 5.76 44.25 19.40
CA ARG A 535 4.32 44.03 19.19
C ARG A 535 3.65 45.31 18.70
N ALA A 536 3.86 46.43 19.39
CA ALA A 536 3.29 47.72 18.98
C ALA A 536 3.78 48.17 17.59
N GLU A 537 5.04 47.90 17.24
CA GLU A 537 5.61 48.22 15.93
C GLU A 537 5.09 47.29 14.83
N GLY A 538 4.78 46.03 15.16
CA GLY A 538 4.09 45.10 14.28
C GLY A 538 2.66 45.57 13.99
N ASP A 539 1.90 45.91 15.03
CA ASP A 539 0.54 46.45 14.91
C ASP A 539 0.53 47.74 14.08
N ARG A 540 1.51 48.63 14.30
CA ARG A 540 1.67 49.87 13.53
C ARG A 540 1.94 49.59 12.04
N ARG A 541 2.88 48.69 11.71
CA ARG A 541 3.18 48.30 10.32
C ARG A 541 1.98 47.66 9.62
N PHE A 542 1.21 46.84 10.34
CA PHE A 542 0.00 46.23 9.83
C PHE A 542 -1.07 47.27 9.49
N GLU A 543 -1.32 48.24 10.38
CA GLU A 543 -2.27 49.33 10.10
C GLU A 543 -1.79 50.24 8.97
N GLU A 544 -0.48 50.57 8.91
CA GLU A 544 0.10 51.34 7.79
C GLU A 544 -0.06 50.62 6.44
N THR A 545 0.08 49.29 6.43
CA THR A 545 -0.13 48.45 5.23
C THR A 545 -1.60 48.47 4.81
N LYS A 546 -2.54 48.31 5.76
CA LYS A 546 -3.98 48.40 5.47
C LYS A 546 -4.41 49.78 4.97
N GLU A 547 -3.86 50.85 5.54
CA GLU A 547 -4.13 52.20 5.07
C GLU A 547 -3.57 52.42 3.65
N GLY A 548 -2.35 51.93 3.39
CA GLY A 548 -1.75 51.96 2.05
C GLY A 548 -2.57 51.18 1.02
N GLU A 549 -3.07 50.00 1.38
CA GLU A 549 -3.94 49.18 0.55
C GLU A 549 -5.26 49.90 0.23
N ARG A 550 -5.93 50.47 1.25
CA ARG A 550 -7.16 51.25 1.05
C ARG A 550 -6.94 52.46 0.15
N ALA A 551 -5.84 53.20 0.36
CA ALA A 551 -5.49 54.34 -0.47
C ALA A 551 -5.20 53.92 -1.91
N CYS A 552 -4.54 52.77 -2.11
CA CYS A 552 -4.29 52.19 -3.42
C CYS A 552 -5.59 51.84 -4.16
N VAL A 553 -6.52 51.18 -3.45
CA VAL A 553 -7.84 50.84 -3.96
C VAL A 553 -8.58 52.11 -4.37
N GLU A 554 -8.63 53.14 -3.51
CA GLU A 554 -9.34 54.40 -3.79
C GLU A 554 -8.73 55.13 -5.00
N GLN A 555 -7.40 55.22 -5.06
CA GLN A 555 -6.67 55.86 -6.16
C GLN A 555 -6.93 55.14 -7.48
N CYS A 556 -6.65 53.83 -7.59
CA CYS A 556 -6.81 53.11 -8.84
C CYS A 556 -8.30 52.99 -9.26
N SER A 557 -9.22 52.88 -8.29
CA SER A 557 -10.67 52.87 -8.56
C SER A 557 -11.14 54.20 -9.14
N SER A 558 -10.59 55.34 -8.66
CA SER A 558 -10.90 56.67 -9.21
C SER A 558 -10.42 56.84 -10.65
N GLU A 559 -9.34 56.15 -11.03
CA GLU A 559 -8.80 56.09 -12.39
C GLU A 559 -9.48 55.03 -13.27
N GLY A 560 -10.36 54.19 -12.71
CA GLY A 560 -11.01 53.09 -13.43
C GLY A 560 -10.06 51.93 -13.77
N LYS A 561 -8.96 51.78 -13.04
CA LYS A 561 -7.91 50.77 -13.23
C LYS A 561 -7.97 49.69 -12.14
N ALA A 562 -7.42 48.50 -12.43
CA ALA A 562 -7.20 47.48 -11.41
C ALA A 562 -6.04 47.89 -10.50
N TRP A 563 -6.04 47.45 -9.24
CA TRP A 563 -5.00 47.77 -8.25
C TRP A 563 -4.24 46.50 -7.82
N ASP A 564 -2.99 46.69 -7.41
CA ASP A 564 -2.09 45.65 -6.90
C ASP A 564 -1.22 46.33 -5.83
N PHE A 565 -1.28 45.84 -4.58
CA PHE A 565 -0.54 46.38 -3.43
C PHE A 565 0.52 45.38 -2.94
N SER A 566 1.33 44.87 -3.86
CA SER A 566 2.44 43.96 -3.54
C SER A 566 3.67 44.72 -3.05
N ASN A 567 4.35 44.21 -2.02
CA ASN A 567 5.58 44.78 -1.44
C ASN A 567 5.45 46.23 -0.91
N GLY A 568 4.23 46.65 -0.55
CA GLY A 568 3.96 48.02 -0.09
C GLY A 568 3.93 49.08 -1.19
N GLU A 569 3.96 48.69 -2.47
CA GLU A 569 3.84 49.59 -3.61
C GLU A 569 2.47 49.44 -4.28
N CYS A 570 1.77 50.55 -4.47
CA CYS A 570 0.53 50.57 -5.23
C CYS A 570 0.80 50.63 -6.75
N LYS A 571 0.29 49.64 -7.50
CA LYS A 571 0.37 49.58 -8.96
C LYS A 571 -1.03 49.55 -9.56
N CYS A 572 -1.40 50.61 -10.29
CA CYS A 572 -2.64 50.63 -11.05
C CYS A 572 -2.41 50.07 -12.47
N ARG A 573 -3.08 48.98 -12.84
CA ARG A 573 -2.94 48.34 -14.16
C ARG A 573 -4.12 48.69 -15.07
N GLU A 574 -3.84 49.05 -16.32
CA GLU A 574 -4.86 49.25 -17.37
C GLU A 574 -5.31 47.87 -17.88
N GLY A 575 -6.46 47.40 -17.41
CA GLY A 575 -7.11 46.16 -17.83
C GLY A 575 -8.62 46.32 -17.75
N GLU A 576 -9.36 45.62 -18.64
CA GLU A 576 -10.82 45.72 -18.69
C GLU A 576 -11.43 45.40 -17.31
N ARG A 577 -12.37 46.25 -16.90
CA ARG A 577 -13.03 46.29 -15.58
C ARG A 577 -13.85 45.04 -15.18
N ARG A 578 -13.71 43.93 -15.91
CA ARG A 578 -14.44 42.68 -15.68
C ARG A 578 -13.55 41.73 -14.88
N ASP A 579 -13.76 41.70 -13.57
CA ASP A 579 -13.88 40.45 -12.77
C ASP A 579 -13.72 40.71 -11.26
N TYR A 580 -13.18 41.84 -10.84
CA TYR A 580 -12.89 42.03 -9.40
C TYR A 580 -14.15 42.05 -8.52
N GLN A 581 -15.26 42.61 -9.01
CA GLN A 581 -16.53 42.62 -8.27
C GLN A 581 -17.22 41.25 -8.29
N GLU A 582 -16.88 40.40 -9.24
CA GLU A 582 -17.38 39.02 -9.40
C GLU A 582 -16.59 38.07 -8.49
N PHE A 583 -15.28 38.28 -8.37
CA PHE A 583 -14.39 37.59 -7.42
C PHE A 583 -14.80 37.82 -5.95
N TYR A 584 -15.04 39.08 -5.53
CA TYR A 584 -15.53 39.35 -4.17
C TYR A 584 -16.97 38.84 -3.92
N LYS A 585 -17.82 38.83 -4.96
CA LYS A 585 -19.15 38.19 -4.87
C LYS A 585 -19.04 36.68 -4.72
N GLN A 586 -18.14 36.02 -5.46
CA GLN A 586 -17.87 34.59 -5.28
C GLN A 586 -17.38 34.28 -3.87
N GLY A 587 -16.48 35.10 -3.30
CA GLY A 587 -16.04 34.96 -1.91
C GLY A 587 -17.18 35.14 -0.90
N GLU A 588 -18.04 36.13 -1.08
CA GLU A 588 -19.24 36.31 -0.23
C GLU A 588 -20.26 35.17 -0.39
N ASP A 589 -20.45 34.67 -1.61
CA ASP A 589 -21.41 33.62 -1.90
C ASP A 589 -20.94 32.26 -1.37
N LEU A 590 -19.62 31.97 -1.40
CA LEU A 590 -19.02 30.81 -0.72
C LEU A 590 -19.17 30.90 0.81
N PHE A 591 -18.99 32.10 1.38
CA PHE A 591 -19.18 32.31 2.82
C PHE A 591 -20.64 32.16 3.25
N LYS A 592 -21.60 32.61 2.43
CA LYS A 592 -23.04 32.38 2.63
C LYS A 592 -23.40 30.91 2.49
N GLN A 593 -22.83 30.20 1.51
CA GLN A 593 -23.05 28.76 1.33
C GLN A 593 -22.67 27.97 2.57
N ARG A 594 -21.57 28.34 3.23
CA ARG A 594 -21.15 27.71 4.49
C ARG A 594 -22.14 27.97 5.63
N GLN A 595 -22.59 29.21 5.82
CA GLN A 595 -23.58 29.54 6.85
C GLN A 595 -24.95 28.87 6.59
N ASP A 596 -25.35 28.78 5.32
CA ASP A 596 -26.59 28.13 4.92
C ASP A 596 -26.50 26.61 5.13
N TYR A 597 -25.34 25.99 4.85
CA TYR A 597 -25.06 24.59 5.14
C TYR A 597 -25.12 24.29 6.65
N GLU A 598 -24.41 25.07 7.47
CA GLU A 598 -24.41 24.91 8.93
C GLU A 598 -25.83 25.06 9.51
N ARG A 599 -26.62 26.02 8.99
CA ARG A 599 -28.01 26.22 9.42
C ARG A 599 -28.92 25.06 9.02
N ASN A 600 -28.81 24.56 7.79
CA ASN A 600 -29.63 23.44 7.32
C ASN A 600 -29.28 22.14 8.08
N PHE A 601 -27.98 21.90 8.34
CA PHE A 601 -27.53 20.76 9.13
C PHE A 601 -28.01 20.84 10.58
N ALA A 602 -27.97 22.03 11.18
CA ALA A 602 -28.49 22.28 12.52
C ALA A 602 -30.00 21.99 12.63
N GLU A 603 -30.80 22.41 11.65
CA GLU A 603 -32.24 22.12 11.60
C GLU A 603 -32.51 20.62 11.43
N GLU A 604 -31.79 19.95 10.54
CA GLU A 604 -31.95 18.51 10.32
C GLU A 604 -31.57 17.70 11.57
N CYS A 605 -30.43 18.01 12.20
CA CYS A 605 -29.99 17.32 13.42
C CYS A 605 -30.97 17.55 14.59
N SER A 606 -31.45 18.80 14.74
CA SER A 606 -32.44 19.14 15.77
C SER A 606 -33.77 18.43 15.55
N SER A 607 -34.19 18.22 14.29
CA SER A 607 -35.42 17.48 13.97
C SER A 607 -35.36 16.00 14.37
N ARG A 608 -34.14 15.43 14.44
CA ARG A 608 -33.87 14.07 14.92
C ARG A 608 -33.63 14.00 16.42
N GLY A 609 -33.77 15.12 17.14
CA GLY A 609 -33.48 15.22 18.57
C GLY A 609 -31.98 15.16 18.91
N GLY A 610 -31.11 15.35 17.93
CA GLY A 610 -29.66 15.32 18.11
C GLY A 610 -29.07 16.69 18.47
N ARG A 611 -27.90 16.66 19.12
CA ARG A 611 -27.04 17.82 19.32
C ARG A 611 -25.98 17.86 18.22
N TRP A 612 -25.70 19.03 17.66
CA TRP A 612 -24.73 19.18 16.58
C TRP A 612 -23.51 20.02 16.98
N ASP A 613 -22.37 19.77 16.33
CA ASP A 613 -21.12 20.54 16.43
C ASP A 613 -20.48 20.63 15.03
N CYS A 614 -20.17 21.85 14.59
CA CYS A 614 -19.48 22.13 13.33
C CYS A 614 -18.09 22.70 13.65
N SER A 615 -17.12 21.81 13.80
CA SER A 615 -15.72 22.15 14.06
C SER A 615 -14.87 21.78 12.84
N ASN A 616 -13.94 22.66 12.42
CA ASN A 616 -13.04 22.44 11.27
C ASN A 616 -13.73 22.20 9.91
N GLY A 617 -14.96 22.69 9.71
CA GLY A 617 -15.68 22.56 8.43
C GLY A 617 -16.40 21.22 8.23
N GLN A 618 -16.37 20.33 9.23
CA GLN A 618 -17.22 19.15 9.28
C GLN A 618 -18.26 19.32 10.39
N CYS A 619 -19.53 19.02 10.07
CA CYS A 619 -20.64 19.07 11.00
C CYS A 619 -21.04 17.66 11.42
N ASN A 620 -21.06 17.39 12.72
CA ASN A 620 -21.44 16.10 13.30
C ASN A 620 -22.76 16.22 14.07
N CYS A 621 -23.64 15.22 13.95
CA CYS A 621 -24.92 15.14 14.66
C CYS A 621 -24.93 13.94 15.63
N VAL A 622 -25.06 14.20 16.93
CA VAL A 622 -25.10 13.18 17.98
C VAL A 622 -26.55 13.04 18.46
N VAL A 623 -27.21 11.93 18.09
CA VAL A 623 -28.56 11.59 18.57
C VAL A 623 -28.42 10.76 19.84
N GLU A 624 -28.84 11.30 20.99
CA GLU A 624 -28.89 10.53 22.23
C GLU A 624 -30.03 9.51 22.15
N ASN A 625 -29.70 8.23 22.00
CA ASN A 625 -30.66 7.14 22.10
C ASN A 625 -31.17 7.05 23.54
N VAL A 626 -32.34 7.63 23.79
CA VAL A 626 -33.09 7.42 25.03
C VAL A 626 -33.63 5.99 24.99
N GLU A 627 -32.94 5.05 25.64
CA GLU A 627 -33.44 3.69 25.88
C GLU A 627 -34.85 3.74 26.47
N GLN A 628 -35.85 3.36 25.68
CA GLN A 628 -37.22 3.24 26.13
C GLN A 628 -37.35 1.98 26.99
N GLN A 629 -37.65 2.15 28.28
CA GLN A 629 -38.09 1.06 29.14
C GLN A 629 -39.38 0.40 28.58
N PRO A 630 -39.47 -0.94 28.57
CA PRO A 630 -40.60 -1.67 27.98
C PRO A 630 -41.88 -1.51 28.82
N SER A 631 -42.94 -0.99 28.18
CA SER A 631 -44.30 -0.97 28.70
C SER A 631 -45.09 -2.18 28.21
N THR A 632 -45.64 -2.96 29.14
CA THR A 632 -46.47 -4.14 28.94
C THR A 632 -47.86 -3.82 28.34
N THR A 633 -48.23 -4.53 27.28
CA THR A 633 -49.57 -4.54 26.64
C THR A 633 -50.57 -5.45 27.37
N PRO A 634 -51.89 -5.20 27.22
CA PRO A 634 -52.81 -6.31 26.97
C PRO A 634 -53.80 -6.06 25.82
N THR A 635 -53.97 -7.09 24.98
CA THR A 635 -55.05 -7.37 23.99
C THR A 635 -56.25 -8.04 24.74
N PRO A 636 -57.49 -8.30 24.21
CA PRO A 636 -58.08 -8.21 22.84
C PRO A 636 -59.49 -7.55 22.75
N SER A 637 -60.02 -7.33 21.53
CA SER A 637 -61.40 -7.72 21.16
C SER A 637 -61.68 -7.63 19.65
N GLU A 638 -62.52 -8.57 19.18
CA GLU A 638 -62.89 -9.02 17.82
C GLU A 638 -63.77 -8.06 16.98
N GLU A 639 -63.61 -8.15 15.63
CA GLU A 639 -64.57 -8.11 14.47
C GLU A 639 -65.81 -7.15 14.41
N PRO A 640 -66.52 -6.92 13.26
CA PRO A 640 -66.45 -7.56 11.92
C PRO A 640 -66.50 -6.63 10.66
N THR A 641 -66.11 -7.23 9.52
CA THR A 641 -66.70 -7.23 8.15
C THR A 641 -67.50 -6.02 7.61
N THR A 642 -67.18 -5.54 6.39
CA THR A 642 -68.16 -5.30 5.27
C THR A 642 -67.46 -5.08 3.92
N THR A 643 -67.86 -5.88 2.93
CA THR A 643 -67.63 -5.81 1.47
C THR A 643 -68.50 -4.73 0.80
N GLN A 644 -68.00 -4.00 -0.20
CA GLN A 644 -68.85 -3.47 -1.29
C GLN A 644 -68.07 -3.20 -2.61
N GLU A 645 -68.70 -3.60 -3.71
CA GLU A 645 -68.30 -3.51 -5.13
C GLU A 645 -68.51 -2.10 -5.75
N GLN A 646 -67.60 -1.70 -6.66
CA GLN A 646 -67.74 -0.95 -7.96
C GLN A 646 -68.67 0.31 -8.10
N PRO A 647 -68.60 1.16 -9.17
CA PRO A 647 -67.86 1.07 -10.45
C PRO A 647 -67.12 2.37 -10.93
N SER A 648 -66.47 2.18 -12.08
CA SER A 648 -65.78 3.04 -13.04
C SER A 648 -66.28 4.48 -13.31
N THR A 649 -65.34 5.40 -13.64
CA THR A 649 -65.46 6.34 -14.78
C THR A 649 -64.12 6.95 -15.24
N THR A 650 -64.09 7.17 -16.55
CA THR A 650 -63.04 7.62 -17.50
C THR A 650 -62.61 9.10 -17.40
N THR A 651 -61.50 9.45 -18.08
CA THR A 651 -61.13 10.77 -18.71
C THR A 651 -60.12 11.58 -17.86
N THR A 652 -59.00 12.22 -18.27
CA THR A 652 -58.19 12.38 -19.50
C THR A 652 -56.94 13.23 -19.12
N GLN A 653 -55.84 13.04 -19.86
CA GLN A 653 -54.72 13.98 -20.14
C GLN A 653 -53.64 14.39 -19.12
N GLU A 654 -52.43 14.38 -19.70
CA GLU A 654 -51.29 15.31 -19.58
C GLU A 654 -50.16 15.04 -18.57
N SER A 655 -48.99 14.75 -19.19
CA SER A 655 -47.72 15.45 -19.05
C SER A 655 -47.10 15.63 -17.67
N GLY A 656 -45.89 15.09 -17.48
CA GLY A 656 -45.03 15.55 -16.39
C GLY A 656 -43.82 14.65 -16.16
N THR A 657 -42.67 15.12 -16.63
CA THR A 657 -41.32 14.60 -16.46
C THR A 657 -40.85 14.59 -14.99
N SER A 658 -39.86 13.72 -14.71
CA SER A 658 -38.79 13.79 -13.68
C SER A 658 -38.96 13.05 -12.35
N GLY A 659 -37.93 12.26 -12.03
CA GLY A 659 -37.59 11.81 -10.66
C GLY A 659 -36.92 10.44 -10.63
N GLU A 660 -35.95 10.27 -9.72
CA GLU A 660 -35.16 9.06 -9.39
C GLU A 660 -33.89 8.90 -10.26
N SER A 661 -32.67 8.91 -9.71
CA SER A 661 -32.13 8.09 -8.60
C SER A 661 -31.19 8.96 -7.69
N GLY A 662 -30.98 8.75 -6.40
CA GLY A 662 -31.10 7.55 -5.58
C GLY A 662 -29.77 6.80 -5.54
N GLY A 663 -28.81 7.23 -4.70
CA GLY A 663 -27.50 6.58 -4.57
C GLY A 663 -26.93 6.71 -3.16
N SER A 664 -27.00 5.60 -2.41
CA SER A 664 -26.37 5.37 -1.11
C SER A 664 -24.84 5.42 -1.20
N SER A 665 -24.20 5.94 -0.16
CA SER A 665 -22.80 5.64 0.18
C SER A 665 -22.73 5.26 1.65
N GLY A 666 -22.30 4.02 1.90
CA GLY A 666 -21.79 3.58 3.19
C GLY A 666 -20.28 3.52 3.08
N SER A 667 -19.58 4.15 4.02
CA SER A 667 -18.13 4.05 4.15
C SER A 667 -17.80 3.51 5.53
N SER A 668 -17.12 2.38 5.52
CA SER A 668 -16.47 1.75 6.66
C SER A 668 -15.09 2.36 6.86
N ASP A 669 -14.77 2.58 8.12
CA ASP A 669 -13.65 3.37 8.63
C ASP A 669 -12.52 2.42 9.06
N SER A 670 -11.28 2.65 8.61
CA SER A 670 -10.09 2.01 9.17
C SER A 670 -8.89 2.95 9.07
N GLY A 671 -8.61 3.65 10.17
CA GLY A 671 -7.48 4.56 10.29
C GLY A 671 -6.14 3.86 10.51
N SER A 672 -5.09 4.41 9.90
CA SER A 672 -3.70 4.20 10.30
C SER A 672 -2.88 5.46 10.02
N GLU A 673 -2.47 6.14 11.09
CA GLU A 673 -1.63 7.33 11.08
C GLU A 673 -0.15 6.96 10.84
N GLY A 674 0.55 7.71 9.98
CA GLY A 674 2.01 7.55 9.87
C GLY A 674 2.71 8.28 8.70
N GLY A 675 2.41 9.55 8.44
CA GLY A 675 3.14 10.36 7.46
C GLY A 675 4.54 10.78 7.96
N ILE A 676 5.60 10.25 7.34
CA ILE A 676 6.99 10.71 7.53
C ILE A 676 7.37 11.58 6.33
N THR A 677 7.36 12.90 6.49
CA THR A 677 7.95 13.83 5.52
C THR A 677 9.40 14.13 5.88
N GLY A 678 10.24 14.19 4.85
CA GLY A 678 11.68 14.34 4.94
C GLY A 678 12.11 15.69 5.52
N GLY A 679 12.88 15.62 6.61
CA GLY A 679 13.72 16.69 7.11
C GLY A 679 14.99 16.08 7.67
N VAL A 680 16.07 16.06 6.88
CA VAL A 680 17.35 15.45 7.28
C VAL A 680 18.49 16.45 7.05
N ILE A 681 18.95 16.99 8.19
CA ILE A 681 20.31 17.41 8.57
C ILE A 681 20.81 18.76 8.02
N PHE A 682 20.49 19.82 8.77
CA PHE A 682 21.51 20.75 9.25
C PHE A 682 21.55 20.62 10.78
N ASP A 683 22.72 20.82 11.37
CA ASP A 683 23.06 20.77 12.81
C ASP A 683 23.74 19.48 13.28
N ASN A 684 25.07 19.50 13.24
CA ASN A 684 25.94 18.57 13.96
C ASN A 684 26.42 19.25 15.25
N GLU A 685 25.58 19.24 16.29
CA GLU A 685 25.85 19.82 17.62
C GLU A 685 27.11 19.24 18.32
N PHE A 686 27.67 18.15 17.81
CA PHE A 686 28.86 17.52 18.39
C PHE A 686 30.13 18.38 18.22
N LEU A 687 30.24 19.14 17.13
CA LEU A 687 31.42 20.00 16.90
C LEU A 687 31.37 21.31 17.73
N ASP A 688 30.18 21.80 18.06
CA ASP A 688 30.00 23.00 18.88
C ASP A 688 30.36 22.80 20.36
N TYR A 689 30.34 21.56 20.85
CA TYR A 689 30.78 21.23 22.21
C TYR A 689 32.31 21.18 22.34
N TYR A 690 33.03 20.81 21.28
CA TYR A 690 34.48 20.56 21.36
C TYR A 690 35.35 21.80 21.07
N TYR A 691 34.83 22.78 20.32
CA TYR A 691 35.55 24.03 19.99
C TYR A 691 35.16 25.23 20.86
N ARG A 692 34.61 24.99 22.06
CA ARG A 692 34.31 26.02 23.06
C ARG A 692 35.36 26.14 24.14
#